data_AF-A0A832MFB9-F1
#
_entry.id   AF-A0A832MFB9-F1
#
_cell.length_a   1.000
_cell.length_b   1.000
_cell.length_c   1.000
_cell.angle_alpha   90.00
_cell.angle_beta   90.00
_cell.angle_gamma   90.00
#
_symmetry.space_group_name_H-M   'P 1'
#
loop_
_entity.id
_entity.type
_entity.pdbx_description
1 polymer ?
#
loop_
_entity_poly.entity_id
_entity_poly.type
_entity_poly.pdbx_seq_one_letter_code
_entity_poly.pdbx_strand_id
1 'polypeptide(L)'
;ATAAKLKLSIPNCKLWSPDSPFLYDLVITIKENGNEIDQIRSYFGMRKISLGKDDKGILRLCLNNKPLFQFGPLDQGFWPDGIYTAPTDEALRYDIEMTRQLGFNMARKHVKIEPQRWYYWADKLGLLVWQDMPSGDKFIGGNDPDIQRSPESAAQFERELIAMVEGRFNHPCIVMWVPYNEGWGQWDTCRIVDLIKSHDPTRLVNNASGWTDRKCGDVNDVHSYPGPAVPKREEHRAVVLGEFGGLGLPIKGHTWQDERNWGYRSYKTSRELTDAYVALIRKLRPMTGDPGLSAAVYTQTTDCEIEVNGLMTYDRAIVKMDQAAITEANKSVYTPPAPRKAEAGKLVPPATPLVACDPYFSIWFPADRLTDEDTVHWTGRPHRLTGLIQIDDKFYRIMGASPAIIPPLTQKNLTVLPTRTLYTFEGNGVTVELTFMTAALPEDIDLLSRPVTYVTADVRASDGKEHKVLLYFDASAELTVNEPRQQVVYATETIGDLHALKIGSKDQPVLAKKGDDIRIDWGYLYMCSQTGPGTFHAIAPHGAWNDVLSCAAAGRSPGPFEIPTTPAAEEIVASLAFDLGQVSSQGVVRWFMLAYDDLYSIQYMKKNLRPYWRRNGWEAADLLRAAAKDYQTLSKRCAAFDDELMADLIRVGGANHAKLCALAYRQCFAAGKFVADDNGQPLQFCKENHSNGCIGTSDVFYPMSPQFLLFGPSLAKSFLVPFMNYAASPRWKFPFAPHDLGTYPHANGQVYGGGERTEQNQMPVEESGNLLILMAAVAQIEGNASFASLYWPQLEQWASYLKDKGFDPENQLCTDDFAGHLAHNVNLSAKAICGLGAFAKLCELRGETARAKEFSAIAKDFAQRWVREADDGDHFRLAFDKPGTWSQKYNLIWDRILGLNLFPSEVAQKEMAYYKKVQNRYGLPLDNRESYTKLDWITWTATLTQNRADFEALIDPVILFLNETPDRSPMTDWYQTKTARKVGFTARPVVGGVFAQMLYDKAIWQKYAGRDKTRASGWAPMPTPPLTKTILPTSEVEAATWHYTTSRPPQDWMKPEFDDSAWSKGPAGFGTEGTPGAHVRTRWNTQNIWLRREITLPETPLRSPMFRLHHDEDVEVYVNGVLAAAASGYTTDYEEIPLTPAGKAALRPGRNVIAVHCRQTGGGQYIDLGLVDVQ
;
A
#
# COMPACT_ATOMS: atom_id res chain seq x y z
N ALA A 1 46.91 -14.36 -47.36
CA ALA A 1 46.83 -15.81 -47.10
C ALA A 1 45.39 -16.17 -46.81
N THR A 2 44.78 -17.08 -47.57
CA THR A 2 43.43 -17.59 -47.29
C THR A 2 43.46 -18.47 -46.05
N ALA A 3 42.81 -18.05 -44.97
CA ALA A 3 42.67 -18.86 -43.75
C ALA A 3 41.93 -20.16 -44.09
N ALA A 4 42.56 -21.32 -43.82
CA ALA A 4 41.92 -22.61 -43.98
C ALA A 4 40.92 -22.82 -42.82
N LYS A 5 39.63 -22.98 -43.13
CA LYS A 5 38.61 -23.34 -42.13
C LYS A 5 38.71 -24.84 -41.81
N LEU A 6 39.09 -25.16 -40.58
CA LEU A 6 39.07 -26.52 -40.05
C LEU A 6 37.77 -26.73 -39.26
N LYS A 7 37.05 -27.82 -39.54
CA LYS A 7 35.84 -28.20 -38.80
C LYS A 7 36.13 -29.45 -37.97
N LEU A 8 36.09 -29.30 -36.65
CA LEU A 8 36.27 -30.39 -35.69
C LEU A 8 34.90 -30.82 -35.16
N SER A 9 34.63 -32.12 -35.14
CA SER A 9 33.44 -32.69 -34.50
C SER A 9 33.79 -33.20 -33.11
N ILE A 10 33.04 -32.77 -32.09
CA ILE A 10 33.23 -33.19 -30.70
C ILE A 10 31.98 -33.98 -30.28
N PRO A 11 31.96 -35.31 -30.43
CA PRO A 11 30.84 -36.12 -30.01
C PRO A 11 30.67 -36.04 -28.49
N ASN A 12 29.41 -35.96 -28.02
CA ASN A 12 29.08 -35.86 -26.59
C ASN A 12 29.82 -34.72 -25.88
N CYS A 13 29.90 -33.55 -26.52
CA CYS A 13 30.59 -32.39 -25.96
C CYS A 13 30.08 -32.07 -24.54
N LYS A 14 31.00 -32.01 -23.57
CA LYS A 14 30.78 -31.37 -22.27
C LYS A 14 30.61 -29.87 -22.48
N LEU A 15 29.51 -29.34 -21.96
CA LEU A 15 29.17 -27.93 -22.07
C LEU A 15 29.75 -27.15 -20.89
N TRP A 16 30.22 -25.93 -21.17
CA TRP A 16 30.68 -24.98 -20.18
C TRP A 16 29.49 -24.30 -19.48
N SER A 17 29.58 -24.18 -18.16
CA SER A 17 28.69 -23.38 -17.31
C SER A 17 29.42 -22.90 -16.04
N PRO A 18 28.87 -21.96 -15.27
CA PRO A 18 29.47 -21.53 -14.00
C PRO A 18 29.68 -22.66 -12.98
N ASP A 19 28.81 -23.67 -12.97
CA ASP A 19 28.90 -24.85 -12.10
C ASP A 19 29.80 -25.95 -12.68
N SER A 20 30.00 -25.95 -14.00
CA SER A 20 30.85 -26.90 -14.71
C SER A 20 31.69 -26.15 -15.77
N PRO A 21 32.73 -25.41 -15.36
CA PRO A 21 33.54 -24.58 -16.27
C PRO A 21 34.54 -25.43 -17.07
N PHE A 22 34.03 -26.46 -17.75
CA PHE A 22 34.86 -27.39 -18.51
C PHE A 22 35.42 -26.70 -19.75
N LEU A 23 36.75 -26.75 -19.90
CA LEU A 23 37.48 -26.23 -21.05
C LEU A 23 38.24 -27.36 -21.73
N TYR A 24 38.27 -27.32 -23.06
CA TYR A 24 39.08 -28.20 -23.88
C TYR A 24 40.43 -27.55 -24.13
N ASP A 25 41.51 -28.31 -23.95
CA ASP A 25 42.83 -27.88 -24.40
C ASP A 25 42.91 -28.01 -25.93
N LEU A 26 43.44 -26.97 -26.58
CA LEU A 26 43.62 -26.90 -28.02
C LEU A 26 45.11 -26.84 -28.33
N VAL A 27 45.58 -27.78 -29.14
CA VAL A 27 46.93 -27.75 -29.70
C VAL A 27 46.80 -27.68 -31.21
N ILE A 28 47.33 -26.62 -31.81
CA ILE A 28 47.38 -26.47 -33.27
C ILE A 28 48.85 -26.59 -33.67
N THR A 29 49.14 -27.59 -34.51
CA THR A 29 50.49 -27.90 -34.98
C THR A 29 50.56 -27.71 -36.48
N ILE A 30 51.53 -26.92 -36.94
CA ILE A 30 51.86 -26.81 -38.36
C ILE A 30 52.88 -27.91 -38.68
N LYS A 31 52.62 -28.68 -39.74
CA LYS A 31 53.53 -29.73 -40.22
C LYS A 31 53.92 -29.49 -41.68
N GLU A 32 55.19 -29.65 -41.99
CA GLU A 32 55.73 -29.69 -43.36
C GLU A 32 56.52 -30.99 -43.53
N ASN A 33 56.27 -31.71 -44.61
CA ASN A 33 56.90 -33.01 -44.89
C ASN A 33 56.78 -34.03 -43.74
N GLY A 34 55.70 -33.96 -42.95
CA GLY A 34 55.47 -34.84 -41.80
C GLY A 34 56.14 -34.39 -40.49
N ASN A 35 57.03 -33.39 -40.53
CA ASN A 35 57.70 -32.84 -39.35
C ASN A 35 56.91 -31.64 -38.79
N GLU A 36 56.85 -31.54 -37.47
CA GLU A 36 56.31 -30.39 -36.75
C GLU A 36 57.25 -29.19 -36.89
N ILE A 37 56.73 -28.07 -37.39
CA ILE A 37 57.48 -26.83 -37.62
C ILE A 37 57.15 -25.78 -36.55
N ASP A 38 55.89 -25.77 -36.10
CA ASP A 38 55.40 -24.83 -35.09
C ASP A 38 54.18 -25.41 -34.36
N GLN A 39 53.97 -24.94 -33.13
CA GLN A 39 52.87 -25.36 -32.26
C GLN A 39 52.39 -24.20 -31.41
N ILE A 40 51.07 -23.99 -31.43
CA ILE A 40 50.40 -23.09 -30.49
C ILE A 40 49.44 -23.87 -29.59
N ARG A 41 49.35 -23.45 -28.33
CA ARG A 41 48.42 -24.00 -27.33
C ARG A 41 47.39 -22.94 -26.94
N SER A 42 46.15 -23.37 -26.78
CA SER A 42 45.04 -22.52 -26.37
C SER A 42 43.99 -23.37 -25.65
N TYR A 43 42.83 -22.79 -25.38
CA TYR A 43 41.67 -23.48 -24.82
C TYR A 43 40.38 -22.94 -25.44
N PHE A 44 39.30 -23.70 -25.33
CA PHE A 44 37.96 -23.23 -25.67
C PHE A 44 36.89 -23.94 -24.82
N GLY A 45 35.72 -23.31 -24.69
CA GLY A 45 34.55 -23.90 -24.05
C GLY A 45 33.40 -24.06 -25.04
N MET A 46 32.53 -25.04 -24.81
CA MET A 46 31.33 -25.27 -25.62
C MET A 46 30.09 -24.81 -24.85
N ARG A 47 29.40 -23.77 -25.32
CA ARG A 47 28.17 -23.29 -24.67
C ARG A 47 27.24 -22.62 -25.68
N LYS A 48 25.96 -22.48 -25.32
CA LYS A 48 24.98 -21.69 -26.08
C LYS A 48 24.29 -20.68 -25.18
N ILE A 49 24.19 -19.42 -25.64
CA ILE A 49 23.34 -18.40 -25.03
C ILE A 49 22.16 -18.12 -25.96
N SER A 50 20.97 -17.96 -25.40
CA SER A 50 19.78 -17.58 -26.15
C SER A 50 18.71 -17.00 -25.24
N LEU A 51 17.68 -16.41 -25.83
CA LEU A 51 16.38 -16.22 -25.17
C LEU A 51 15.55 -17.50 -25.29
N GLY A 52 14.72 -17.79 -24.30
CA GLY A 52 13.80 -18.93 -24.32
C GLY A 52 12.68 -18.77 -23.30
N LYS A 53 11.49 -19.29 -23.60
CA LYS A 53 10.37 -19.27 -22.66
C LYS A 53 10.53 -20.38 -21.62
N ASP A 54 10.30 -20.06 -20.35
CA ASP A 54 10.20 -21.06 -19.29
C ASP A 54 8.85 -21.81 -19.34
N ASP A 55 8.65 -22.76 -18.43
CA ASP A 55 7.42 -23.57 -18.35
C ASP A 55 6.15 -22.74 -18.09
N LYS A 56 6.28 -21.48 -17.68
CA LYS A 56 5.18 -20.52 -17.49
C LYS A 56 4.99 -19.59 -18.70
N GLY A 57 5.74 -19.81 -19.78
CA GLY A 57 5.70 -18.98 -20.98
C GLY A 57 6.41 -17.63 -20.85
N ILE A 58 7.17 -17.41 -19.76
CA ILE A 58 7.90 -16.16 -19.51
C ILE A 58 9.24 -16.21 -20.25
N LEU A 59 9.59 -15.16 -20.99
CA LEU A 59 10.85 -15.10 -21.71
C LEU A 59 12.03 -14.88 -20.75
N ARG A 60 13.04 -15.76 -20.83
CA ARG A 60 14.21 -15.80 -19.94
C ARG A 60 15.52 -15.79 -20.70
N LEU A 61 16.57 -15.33 -20.02
CA LEU A 61 17.96 -15.58 -20.42
C LEU A 61 18.28 -17.07 -20.22
N CYS A 62 18.78 -17.73 -21.26
CA CYS A 62 19.10 -19.15 -21.22
C CYS A 62 20.59 -19.41 -21.45
N LEU A 63 21.15 -20.35 -20.67
CA LEU A 63 22.45 -20.98 -20.91
C LEU A 63 22.20 -22.45 -21.24
N ASN A 64 22.75 -22.93 -22.36
CA ASN A 64 22.62 -24.30 -22.83
C ASN A 64 21.14 -24.76 -22.95
N ASN A 65 20.29 -23.86 -23.46
CA ASN A 65 18.84 -24.00 -23.63
C ASN A 65 18.03 -24.12 -22.33
N LYS A 66 18.60 -23.78 -21.18
CA LYS A 66 17.89 -23.74 -19.89
C LYS A 66 17.89 -22.33 -19.32
N PRO A 67 16.77 -21.84 -18.75
CA PRO A 67 16.76 -20.60 -18.01
C PRO A 67 17.84 -20.58 -16.93
N LEU A 68 18.60 -19.49 -16.86
CA LEU A 68 19.61 -19.27 -15.83
C LEU A 68 19.49 -17.82 -15.35
N PHE A 69 19.15 -17.64 -14.09
CA PHE A 69 19.17 -16.33 -13.47
C PHE A 69 20.63 -15.87 -13.32
N GLN A 70 20.96 -14.71 -13.90
CA GLN A 70 22.33 -14.19 -13.88
C GLN A 70 22.43 -13.14 -12.77
N PHE A 71 23.22 -13.43 -11.75
CA PHE A 71 23.34 -12.57 -10.58
C PHE A 71 24.81 -12.29 -10.29
N GLY A 72 25.14 -11.01 -10.21
CA GLY A 72 26.53 -10.58 -10.12
C GLY A 72 26.70 -9.18 -9.56
N PRO A 73 27.92 -8.81 -9.13
CA PRO A 73 28.22 -7.43 -8.83
C PRO A 73 28.53 -6.63 -10.11
N LEU A 74 28.38 -5.31 -10.00
CA LEU A 74 29.02 -4.36 -10.90
C LEU A 74 30.52 -4.32 -10.54
N ASP A 75 31.38 -4.66 -11.50
CA ASP A 75 32.82 -4.75 -11.30
C ASP A 75 33.54 -3.67 -12.13
N GLN A 76 33.96 -2.59 -11.47
CA GLN A 76 34.75 -1.51 -12.10
C GLN A 76 36.21 -1.90 -12.33
N GLY A 77 36.75 -2.85 -11.55
CA GLY A 77 38.13 -3.32 -11.70
C GLY A 77 39.21 -2.27 -11.41
N PHE A 78 38.94 -1.28 -10.54
CA PHE A 78 39.96 -0.32 -10.12
C PHE A 78 40.80 -0.81 -8.93
N TRP A 79 42.06 -0.38 -8.91
CA TRP A 79 43.08 -0.81 -7.95
C TRP A 79 43.75 0.40 -7.29
N PRO A 80 43.97 0.40 -5.96
CA PRO A 80 44.57 1.54 -5.26
C PRO A 80 45.92 2.00 -5.84
N ASP A 81 46.80 1.06 -6.19
CA ASP A 81 48.16 1.40 -6.65
C ASP A 81 48.24 1.63 -8.17
N GLY A 82 47.46 0.86 -8.94
CA GLY A 82 47.58 0.78 -10.39
C GLY A 82 46.42 1.41 -11.18
N ILE A 83 45.38 1.87 -10.47
CA ILE A 83 44.07 2.34 -10.97
C ILE A 83 43.47 1.36 -11.99
N TYR A 84 43.92 1.37 -13.23
CA TYR A 84 43.50 0.44 -14.28
C TYR A 84 44.15 -0.95 -14.23
N THR A 85 45.29 -1.09 -13.56
CA THR A 85 46.11 -2.31 -13.63
C THR A 85 46.11 -3.06 -12.30
N ALA A 86 45.75 -4.34 -12.34
CA ALA A 86 45.88 -5.23 -11.19
C ALA A 86 47.36 -5.46 -10.83
N PRO A 87 47.70 -5.59 -9.54
CA PRO A 87 49.09 -5.71 -9.12
C PRO A 87 49.71 -7.06 -9.53
N THR A 88 48.93 -8.15 -9.57
CA THR A 88 49.39 -9.48 -9.96
C THR A 88 48.30 -10.30 -10.66
N ASP A 89 48.68 -11.44 -11.27
CA ASP A 89 47.73 -12.40 -11.84
C ASP A 89 46.86 -13.06 -10.74
N GLU A 90 47.44 -13.27 -9.56
CA GLU A 90 46.72 -13.78 -8.39
C GLU A 90 45.66 -12.78 -7.91
N ALA A 91 45.90 -11.47 -8.03
CA ALA A 91 44.91 -10.45 -7.70
C ALA A 91 43.71 -10.49 -8.67
N LEU A 92 43.96 -10.66 -9.97
CA LEU A 92 42.89 -10.88 -10.95
C LEU A 92 42.09 -12.14 -10.63
N ARG A 93 42.78 -13.23 -10.26
CA ARG A 93 42.15 -14.49 -9.85
C ARG A 93 41.30 -14.32 -8.59
N TYR A 94 41.81 -13.59 -7.60
CA TYR A 94 41.15 -13.35 -6.32
C TYR A 94 39.78 -12.71 -6.48
N ASP A 95 39.65 -11.67 -7.32
CA ASP A 95 38.36 -11.00 -7.56
C ASP A 95 37.30 -11.99 -8.10
N ILE A 96 37.70 -12.94 -8.96
CA ILE A 96 36.81 -13.99 -9.49
C ILE A 96 36.46 -15.03 -8.41
N GLU A 97 37.45 -15.50 -7.65
CA GLU A 97 37.23 -16.48 -6.58
C GLU A 97 36.31 -15.92 -5.51
N MET A 98 36.54 -14.68 -5.07
CA MET A 98 35.72 -14.03 -4.07
C MET A 98 34.29 -13.82 -4.57
N THR A 99 34.10 -13.34 -5.80
CA THR A 99 32.77 -13.17 -6.40
C THR A 99 31.96 -14.47 -6.35
N ARG A 100 32.58 -15.61 -6.68
CA ARG A 100 31.92 -16.94 -6.57
C ARG A 100 31.68 -17.36 -5.13
N GLN A 101 32.63 -17.10 -4.22
CA GLN A 101 32.49 -17.40 -2.80
C GLN A 101 31.31 -16.66 -2.17
N LEU A 102 31.06 -15.40 -2.57
CA LEU A 102 29.91 -14.60 -2.15
C LEU A 102 28.58 -15.06 -2.80
N GLY A 103 28.59 -16.15 -3.58
CA GLY A 103 27.39 -16.77 -4.13
C GLY A 103 26.93 -16.19 -5.47
N PHE A 104 27.72 -15.37 -6.15
CA PHE A 104 27.41 -14.87 -7.49
C PHE A 104 27.84 -15.84 -8.59
N ASN A 105 27.15 -15.80 -9.73
CA ASN A 105 27.48 -16.58 -10.93
C ASN A 105 27.88 -15.71 -12.13
N MET A 106 27.81 -14.40 -11.99
CA MET A 106 28.08 -13.40 -13.02
C MET A 106 28.84 -12.21 -12.44
N ALA A 107 29.54 -11.45 -13.28
CA ALA A 107 29.95 -10.08 -13.01
C ALA A 107 29.72 -9.22 -14.26
N ARG A 108 29.24 -7.99 -14.07
CA ARG A 108 29.17 -7.00 -15.15
C ARG A 108 30.43 -6.14 -15.09
N LYS A 109 31.32 -6.32 -16.07
CA LYS A 109 32.55 -5.56 -16.17
C LYS A 109 32.21 -4.16 -16.70
N HIS A 110 32.23 -3.19 -15.80
CA HIS A 110 31.67 -1.86 -16.01
C HIS A 110 32.64 -0.95 -16.78
N VAL A 111 32.20 -0.43 -17.93
CA VAL A 111 32.88 0.56 -18.80
C VAL A 111 34.40 0.38 -18.98
N LYS A 112 34.89 -0.86 -18.90
CA LYS A 112 36.32 -1.20 -18.90
C LYS A 112 36.56 -2.54 -19.61
N ILE A 113 37.72 -2.67 -20.26
CA ILE A 113 38.18 -3.95 -20.82
C ILE A 113 39.40 -4.42 -20.01
N GLU A 114 39.33 -5.63 -19.46
CA GLU A 114 40.44 -6.20 -18.68
C GLU A 114 41.54 -6.82 -19.59
N PRO A 115 42.73 -7.08 -19.04
CA PRO A 115 43.70 -7.97 -19.67
C PRO A 115 43.10 -9.37 -19.91
N GLN A 116 43.54 -10.06 -20.97
CA GLN A 116 43.04 -11.42 -21.31
C GLN A 116 43.13 -12.41 -20.13
N ARG A 117 44.09 -12.20 -19.21
CA ARG A 117 44.26 -13.01 -18.01
C ARG A 117 43.05 -13.01 -17.08
N TRP A 118 42.32 -11.90 -16.97
CA TRP A 118 41.10 -11.84 -16.16
C TRP A 118 40.00 -12.74 -16.75
N TYR A 119 39.76 -12.66 -18.06
CA TYR A 119 38.79 -13.52 -18.75
C TYR A 119 39.20 -15.00 -18.72
N TYR A 120 40.51 -15.31 -18.78
CA TYR A 120 41.01 -16.66 -18.56
C TYR A 120 40.60 -17.22 -17.20
N TRP A 121 40.71 -16.42 -16.14
CA TRP A 121 40.27 -16.84 -14.81
C TRP A 121 38.75 -16.97 -14.73
N ALA A 122 37.97 -16.07 -15.36
CA ALA A 122 36.52 -16.21 -15.46
C ALA A 122 36.10 -17.50 -16.20
N ASP A 123 36.79 -17.85 -17.30
CA ASP A 123 36.56 -19.07 -18.06
C ASP A 123 36.91 -20.33 -17.26
N LYS A 124 38.05 -20.32 -16.57
CA LYS A 124 38.58 -21.46 -15.80
C LYS A 124 37.81 -21.70 -14.50
N LEU A 125 37.44 -20.63 -13.80
CA LEU A 125 36.76 -20.71 -12.52
C LEU A 125 35.24 -20.76 -12.69
N GLY A 126 34.68 -20.34 -13.82
CA GLY A 126 33.25 -20.38 -14.07
C GLY A 126 32.50 -19.18 -13.53
N LEU A 127 32.70 -18.02 -14.15
CA LEU A 127 31.95 -16.79 -13.90
C LEU A 127 31.41 -16.25 -15.24
N LEU A 128 30.12 -15.92 -15.32
CA LEU A 128 29.55 -15.25 -16.50
C LEU A 128 29.99 -13.78 -16.54
N VAL A 129 30.18 -13.23 -17.73
CA VAL A 129 30.59 -11.84 -17.91
C VAL A 129 29.61 -11.11 -18.82
N TRP A 130 29.10 -9.99 -18.33
CA TRP A 130 28.52 -8.93 -19.17
C TRP A 130 29.63 -7.94 -19.43
N GLN A 131 29.99 -7.76 -20.70
CA GLN A 131 31.12 -6.93 -21.08
C GLN A 131 30.62 -5.59 -21.62
N ASP A 132 30.89 -4.53 -20.86
CA ASP A 132 30.62 -3.17 -21.30
C ASP A 132 31.72 -2.65 -22.22
N MET A 133 31.32 -1.83 -23.18
CA MET A 133 32.24 -0.94 -23.91
C MET A 133 32.57 0.28 -23.03
N PRO A 134 33.82 0.75 -22.98
CA PRO A 134 34.14 2.05 -22.39
C PRO A 134 33.31 3.17 -23.02
N SER A 135 32.57 3.90 -22.19
CA SER A 135 31.79 5.05 -22.61
C SER A 135 32.71 6.25 -22.87
N GLY A 136 32.35 7.08 -23.84
CA GLY A 136 33.02 8.37 -24.09
C GLY A 136 32.00 9.39 -24.57
N ASP A 137 32.42 10.63 -24.83
CA ASP A 137 31.52 11.71 -25.27
C ASP A 137 30.48 12.11 -24.19
N LYS A 138 29.48 12.93 -24.57
CA LYS A 138 28.49 13.50 -23.65
C LYS A 138 27.39 12.51 -23.23
N PHE A 139 26.77 12.83 -22.10
CA PHE A 139 25.58 12.17 -21.55
C PHE A 139 24.28 12.63 -22.22
N ILE A 140 23.29 11.74 -22.30
CA ILE A 140 21.90 12.04 -22.68
C ILE A 140 20.91 11.38 -21.69
N GLY A 141 19.75 12.00 -21.48
CA GLY A 141 18.66 11.44 -20.68
C GLY A 141 17.82 10.42 -21.45
N GLY A 142 16.92 9.72 -20.73
CA GLY A 142 16.06 8.67 -21.31
C GLY A 142 15.17 9.14 -22.46
N ASN A 143 14.66 10.37 -22.37
CA ASN A 143 13.79 10.99 -23.37
C ASN A 143 14.55 11.80 -24.43
N ASP A 144 15.86 11.98 -24.26
CA ASP A 144 16.68 12.72 -25.21
C ASP A 144 17.00 11.82 -26.42
N PRO A 145 17.12 12.40 -27.63
CA PRO A 145 17.60 11.66 -28.79
C PRO A 145 19.06 11.23 -28.61
N ASP A 146 19.43 10.15 -29.31
CA ASP A 146 20.82 9.72 -29.45
C ASP A 146 21.73 10.85 -29.94
N ILE A 147 22.99 10.87 -29.48
CA ILE A 147 23.93 11.94 -29.86
C ILE A 147 24.29 11.84 -31.34
N GLN A 148 24.57 13.00 -31.94
CA GLN A 148 25.26 13.06 -33.23
C GLN A 148 26.76 13.10 -32.99
N ARG A 149 27.48 12.05 -33.43
CA ARG A 149 28.94 12.00 -33.41
C ARG A 149 29.54 12.55 -34.71
N SER A 150 30.77 13.06 -34.63
CA SER A 150 31.55 13.31 -35.85
C SER A 150 31.87 11.99 -36.55
N PRO A 151 32.07 11.97 -37.88
CA PRO A 151 32.46 10.77 -38.61
C PRO A 151 33.70 10.08 -38.04
N GLU A 152 34.69 10.85 -37.55
CA GLU A 152 35.92 10.33 -36.95
C GLU A 152 35.67 9.67 -35.60
N SER A 153 34.88 10.30 -34.72
CA SER A 153 34.49 9.75 -33.42
C SER A 153 33.65 8.47 -33.59
N ALA A 154 32.71 8.47 -34.53
CA ALA A 154 31.92 7.31 -34.92
C ALA A 154 32.80 6.13 -35.38
N ALA A 155 33.72 6.39 -36.34
CA ALA A 155 34.62 5.38 -36.86
C ALA A 155 35.60 4.85 -35.79
N GLN A 156 36.07 5.70 -34.88
CA GLN A 156 36.91 5.29 -33.76
C GLN A 156 36.16 4.35 -32.81
N PHE A 157 34.96 4.75 -32.38
CA PHE A 157 34.13 3.96 -31.48
C PHE A 157 33.82 2.58 -32.07
N GLU A 158 33.38 2.52 -33.34
CA GLU A 158 33.11 1.24 -34.01
C GLU A 158 34.35 0.36 -34.13
N ARG A 159 35.51 0.95 -34.43
CA ARG A 159 36.77 0.20 -34.52
C ARG A 159 37.14 -0.43 -33.18
N GLU A 160 37.01 0.31 -32.07
CA GLU A 160 37.31 -0.20 -30.74
C GLU A 160 36.26 -1.20 -30.25
N LEU A 161 34.98 -0.96 -30.53
CA LEU A 161 33.89 -1.87 -30.23
C LEU A 161 34.08 -3.22 -30.93
N ILE A 162 34.39 -3.20 -32.23
CA ILE A 162 34.66 -4.43 -32.99
C ILE A 162 35.94 -5.11 -32.48
N ALA A 163 36.99 -4.35 -32.16
CA ALA A 163 38.21 -4.90 -31.58
C ALA A 163 37.96 -5.58 -30.21
N MET A 164 37.06 -5.04 -29.39
CA MET A 164 36.61 -5.66 -28.15
C MET A 164 35.88 -6.97 -28.43
N VAL A 165 34.88 -6.95 -29.31
CA VAL A 165 34.06 -8.14 -29.65
C VAL A 165 34.92 -9.25 -30.25
N GLU A 166 35.69 -8.96 -31.31
CA GLU A 166 36.54 -9.95 -31.98
C GLU A 166 37.69 -10.41 -31.10
N GLY A 167 38.32 -9.49 -30.36
CA GLY A 167 39.43 -9.78 -29.45
C GLY A 167 39.04 -10.55 -28.21
N ARG A 168 37.74 -10.74 -27.94
CA ARG A 168 37.21 -11.49 -26.80
C ARG A 168 36.21 -12.59 -27.19
N PHE A 169 35.95 -12.78 -28.48
CA PHE A 169 35.00 -13.74 -29.03
C PHE A 169 35.18 -15.19 -28.53
N ASN A 170 36.44 -15.59 -28.29
CA ASN A 170 36.78 -16.96 -27.88
C ASN A 170 36.62 -17.23 -26.38
N HIS A 171 36.24 -16.24 -25.57
CA HIS A 171 35.97 -16.44 -24.15
C HIS A 171 34.53 -16.97 -23.94
N PRO A 172 34.34 -18.22 -23.45
CA PRO A 172 33.01 -18.76 -23.16
C PRO A 172 32.28 -18.02 -22.02
N CYS A 173 33.01 -17.34 -21.12
CA CYS A 173 32.43 -16.58 -20.01
C CYS A 173 31.58 -15.40 -20.47
N ILE A 174 31.90 -14.76 -21.59
CA ILE A 174 31.17 -13.58 -22.06
C ILE A 174 29.83 -14.00 -22.65
N VAL A 175 28.75 -13.57 -22.01
CA VAL A 175 27.37 -13.97 -22.35
C VAL A 175 26.54 -12.82 -22.92
N MET A 176 26.98 -11.59 -22.69
CA MET A 176 26.28 -10.39 -23.12
C MET A 176 27.27 -9.27 -23.44
N TRP A 177 26.96 -8.51 -24.50
CA TRP A 177 27.63 -7.27 -24.87
C TRP A 177 26.78 -6.06 -24.49
N VAL A 178 27.42 -5.02 -23.97
CA VAL A 178 26.75 -3.77 -23.56
C VAL A 178 27.49 -2.58 -24.19
N PRO A 179 27.01 -1.99 -25.29
CA PRO A 179 27.71 -0.88 -25.94
C PRO A 179 27.59 0.45 -25.19
N TYR A 180 26.53 0.63 -24.38
CA TYR A 180 26.26 1.88 -23.68
C TYR A 180 25.76 1.67 -22.25
N ASN A 181 26.01 2.65 -21.38
CA ASN A 181 25.53 2.70 -20.01
C ASN A 181 24.88 4.07 -19.73
N GLU A 182 23.64 4.10 -19.28
CA GLU A 182 22.90 5.29 -18.82
C GLU A 182 22.95 6.49 -19.79
N GLY A 183 23.08 6.25 -21.10
CA GLY A 183 23.14 7.31 -22.11
C GLY A 183 24.52 7.93 -22.33
N TRP A 184 25.56 7.49 -21.63
CA TRP A 184 26.93 7.99 -21.88
C TRP A 184 27.42 7.59 -23.27
N GLY A 185 27.65 8.59 -24.13
CA GLY A 185 28.17 8.37 -25.48
C GLY A 185 27.22 7.69 -26.44
N GLN A 186 25.95 7.52 -26.06
CA GLN A 186 24.98 6.72 -26.77
C GLN A 186 24.57 7.36 -28.10
N TRP A 187 24.85 6.65 -29.20
CA TRP A 187 24.59 7.12 -30.56
C TRP A 187 24.17 5.96 -31.46
N ASP A 188 23.21 6.20 -32.36
CA ASP A 188 22.75 5.23 -33.36
C ASP A 188 22.56 3.82 -32.80
N THR A 189 21.88 3.74 -31.65
CA THR A 189 21.91 2.57 -30.77
C THR A 189 21.48 1.29 -31.47
N CYS A 190 20.39 1.31 -32.24
CA CYS A 190 19.88 0.13 -32.92
C CYS A 190 20.86 -0.41 -33.97
N ARG A 191 21.51 0.47 -34.75
CA ARG A 191 22.51 0.04 -35.75
C ARG A 191 23.75 -0.53 -35.07
N ILE A 192 24.17 0.05 -33.95
CA ILE A 192 25.32 -0.47 -33.19
C ILE A 192 25.02 -1.83 -32.58
N VAL A 193 23.79 -2.06 -32.09
CA VAL A 193 23.34 -3.38 -31.66
C VAL A 193 23.38 -4.38 -32.83
N ASP A 194 22.89 -4.01 -34.01
CA ASP A 194 22.93 -4.87 -35.20
C ASP A 194 24.36 -5.14 -35.67
N LEU A 195 25.26 -4.16 -35.58
CA LEU A 195 26.69 -4.30 -35.86
C LEU A 195 27.31 -5.35 -34.94
N ILE A 196 27.09 -5.27 -33.63
CA ILE A 196 27.58 -6.27 -32.67
C ILE A 196 27.03 -7.66 -33.02
N LYS A 197 25.71 -7.79 -33.26
CA LYS A 197 25.08 -9.07 -33.61
C LYS A 197 25.60 -9.67 -34.91
N SER A 198 26.05 -8.84 -35.87
CA SER A 198 26.64 -9.30 -37.12
C SER A 198 28.05 -9.88 -36.95
N HIS A 199 28.83 -9.35 -36.00
CA HIS A 199 30.17 -9.86 -35.67
C HIS A 199 30.13 -11.03 -34.67
N ASP A 200 29.16 -11.03 -33.75
CA ASP A 200 28.94 -12.11 -32.79
C ASP A 200 27.46 -12.47 -32.61
N PRO A 201 26.93 -13.39 -33.44
CA PRO A 201 25.54 -13.83 -33.32
C PRO A 201 25.29 -14.81 -32.18
N THR A 202 26.31 -15.11 -31.34
CA THR A 202 26.24 -16.15 -30.30
C THR A 202 26.09 -15.61 -28.87
N ARG A 203 26.10 -14.29 -28.70
CA ARG A 203 25.81 -13.58 -27.44
C ARG A 203 24.58 -12.69 -27.57
N LEU A 204 24.01 -12.34 -26.42
CA LEU A 204 22.94 -11.35 -26.32
C LEU A 204 23.53 -9.93 -26.27
N VAL A 205 22.71 -8.93 -26.57
CA VAL A 205 23.08 -7.51 -26.49
C VAL A 205 22.08 -6.76 -25.63
N ASN A 206 22.58 -6.10 -24.58
CA ASN A 206 21.86 -5.06 -23.84
C ASN A 206 22.20 -3.73 -24.49
N ASN A 207 21.23 -3.06 -25.10
CA ASN A 207 21.48 -1.90 -25.96
C ASN A 207 22.05 -0.70 -25.18
N ALA A 208 21.53 -0.43 -24.00
CA ALA A 208 21.98 0.59 -23.09
C ALA A 208 21.53 0.19 -21.68
N SER A 209 22.49 -0.10 -20.79
CA SER A 209 22.15 -0.46 -19.41
C SER A 209 21.50 0.72 -18.70
N GLY A 210 20.38 0.48 -18.00
CA GLY A 210 19.64 1.51 -17.26
C GLY A 210 18.45 2.12 -18.00
N TRP A 211 18.26 3.43 -17.89
CA TRP A 211 17.00 4.13 -18.26
C TRP A 211 16.98 4.77 -19.66
N THR A 212 17.95 4.46 -20.54
CA THR A 212 18.09 5.07 -21.89
C THR A 212 17.80 4.11 -23.05
N ASP A 213 16.89 3.15 -22.82
CA ASP A 213 16.48 2.13 -23.80
C ASP A 213 15.96 2.73 -25.13
N ARG A 214 16.29 2.06 -26.24
CA ARG A 214 15.79 2.33 -27.60
C ARG A 214 14.94 1.20 -28.18
N LYS A 215 14.44 0.29 -27.33
CA LYS A 215 13.57 -0.83 -27.72
C LYS A 215 14.19 -1.80 -28.74
N CYS A 216 15.50 -1.95 -28.67
CA CYS A 216 16.27 -2.89 -29.49
C CYS A 216 17.12 -3.80 -28.59
N GLY A 217 17.88 -4.72 -29.19
CA GLY A 217 18.63 -5.72 -28.44
C GLY A 217 17.75 -6.83 -27.88
N ASP A 218 18.24 -7.50 -26.84
CA ASP A 218 17.66 -8.74 -26.32
C ASP A 218 17.04 -8.61 -24.92
N VAL A 219 17.29 -7.48 -24.24
CA VAL A 219 16.79 -7.22 -22.89
C VAL A 219 16.14 -5.85 -22.75
N ASN A 220 15.20 -5.75 -21.80
CA ASN A 220 14.68 -4.49 -21.28
C ASN A 220 15.26 -4.33 -19.86
N ASP A 221 16.01 -3.27 -19.67
CA ASP A 221 16.83 -3.00 -18.48
C ASP A 221 16.26 -1.83 -17.65
N VAL A 222 16.53 -1.82 -16.35
CA VAL A 222 16.27 -0.72 -15.42
C VAL A 222 17.35 -0.68 -14.35
N HIS A 223 17.62 0.51 -13.82
CA HIS A 223 18.40 0.69 -12.60
C HIS A 223 17.51 1.19 -11.46
N SER A 224 17.78 0.77 -10.23
CA SER A 224 17.00 1.20 -9.08
C SER A 224 17.86 1.23 -7.81
N TYR A 225 18.08 2.42 -7.27
CA TYR A 225 18.90 2.63 -6.08
C TYR A 225 18.05 3.08 -4.87
N PRO A 226 18.06 2.34 -3.74
CA PRO A 226 18.71 1.05 -3.55
C PRO A 226 17.98 -0.13 -4.21
N GLY A 227 16.75 0.07 -4.69
CA GLY A 227 15.96 -0.96 -5.38
C GLY A 227 15.41 -2.05 -4.47
N PRO A 228 15.16 -3.27 -4.98
CA PRO A 228 15.21 -3.66 -6.40
C PRO A 228 13.99 -3.19 -7.20
N ALA A 229 14.05 -3.31 -8.52
CA ALA A 229 12.92 -3.04 -9.44
C ALA A 229 12.88 -4.08 -10.58
N VAL A 230 11.76 -4.14 -11.30
CA VAL A 230 11.59 -4.99 -12.48
C VAL A 230 10.82 -4.23 -13.57
N PRO A 231 11.32 -4.18 -14.82
CA PRO A 231 10.58 -3.61 -15.95
C PRO A 231 9.31 -4.38 -16.28
N LYS A 232 8.39 -3.76 -17.03
CA LYS A 232 7.24 -4.47 -17.58
C LYS A 232 7.72 -5.55 -18.57
N ARG A 233 7.16 -6.76 -18.46
CA ARG A 233 7.46 -7.88 -19.37
C ARG A 233 7.13 -7.52 -20.82
N GLU A 234 7.98 -7.97 -21.73
CA GLU A 234 7.82 -7.84 -23.17
C GLU A 234 7.78 -9.22 -23.85
N GLU A 235 7.26 -9.26 -25.07
CA GLU A 235 7.13 -10.51 -25.83
C GLU A 235 8.47 -11.02 -26.37
N HIS A 236 9.40 -10.11 -26.68
CA HIS A 236 10.63 -10.41 -27.43
C HIS A 236 11.93 -10.10 -26.68
N ARG A 237 11.87 -9.43 -25.53
CA ARG A 237 13.05 -9.09 -24.71
C ARG A 237 12.87 -9.58 -23.28
N ALA A 238 13.93 -10.17 -22.71
CA ALA A 238 13.92 -10.56 -21.30
C ALA A 238 14.08 -9.33 -20.41
N VAL A 239 13.45 -9.30 -19.25
CA VAL A 239 13.55 -8.17 -18.31
C VAL A 239 14.70 -8.38 -17.32
N VAL A 240 15.51 -7.35 -17.09
CA VAL A 240 16.70 -7.39 -16.22
C VAL A 240 16.79 -6.15 -15.33
N LEU A 241 17.53 -6.27 -14.23
CA LEU A 241 17.85 -5.18 -13.29
C LEU A 241 19.35 -4.90 -13.38
N GLY A 242 19.72 -3.99 -14.26
CA GLY A 242 21.09 -3.76 -14.70
C GLY A 242 22.00 -3.17 -13.64
N GLU A 243 21.44 -2.51 -12.62
CA GLU A 243 22.10 -2.03 -11.38
C GLU A 243 21.08 -1.81 -10.24
N PHE A 244 21.45 -2.18 -9.01
CA PHE A 244 20.72 -1.84 -7.77
C PHE A 244 21.64 -1.92 -6.54
N GLY A 245 21.16 -1.46 -5.37
CA GLY A 245 21.89 -1.52 -4.11
C GLY A 245 22.57 -0.21 -3.74
N GLY A 246 23.90 -0.21 -3.66
CA GLY A 246 24.63 0.99 -3.23
C GLY A 246 24.65 1.21 -1.71
N LEU A 247 24.71 0.12 -0.93
CA LEU A 247 24.77 0.15 0.53
C LEU A 247 26.22 0.41 0.99
N GLY A 248 26.46 1.58 1.57
CA GLY A 248 27.76 2.11 1.94
C GLY A 248 28.14 1.90 3.41
N LEU A 249 29.40 1.56 3.64
CA LEU A 249 30.01 1.48 4.97
C LEU A 249 31.49 1.86 4.86
N PRO A 250 31.90 3.09 5.22
CA PRO A 250 33.31 3.45 5.20
C PRO A 250 34.06 2.68 6.31
N ILE A 251 35.14 1.99 5.95
CA ILE A 251 36.03 1.32 6.92
C ILE A 251 37.32 2.12 7.05
N LYS A 252 37.53 2.72 8.23
CA LYS A 252 38.70 3.55 8.52
C LYS A 252 39.99 2.80 8.22
N GLY A 253 40.91 3.43 7.49
CA GLY A 253 42.20 2.87 7.09
C GLY A 253 42.17 2.03 5.81
N HIS A 254 40.99 1.81 5.22
CA HIS A 254 40.80 1.03 3.99
C HIS A 254 40.02 1.80 2.90
N THR A 255 39.92 3.12 3.04
CA THR A 255 39.30 4.04 2.07
C THR A 255 40.36 4.78 1.27
N TRP A 256 40.02 5.23 0.06
CA TRP A 256 40.91 6.07 -0.75
C TRP A 256 41.21 7.43 -0.10
N GLN A 257 40.21 8.00 0.58
CA GLN A 257 40.33 9.21 1.38
C GLN A 257 39.52 9.08 2.68
N ASP A 258 39.89 9.86 3.69
CA ASP A 258 39.32 9.73 5.04
C ASP A 258 37.86 10.26 5.14
N GLU A 259 37.52 11.30 4.38
CA GLU A 259 36.25 12.01 4.48
C GLU A 259 35.52 12.10 3.13
N ARG A 260 34.26 12.54 3.13
CA ARG A 260 33.43 12.73 1.92
C ARG A 260 33.25 11.44 1.08
N ASN A 261 33.35 10.29 1.74
CA ASN A 261 32.94 9.01 1.17
C ASN A 261 31.42 8.96 1.09
N TRP A 262 30.88 8.35 0.04
CA TRP A 262 29.45 8.28 -0.18
C TRP A 262 28.99 6.88 -0.60
N GLY A 263 27.71 6.62 -0.35
CA GLY A 263 26.94 5.50 -0.87
C GLY A 263 25.48 5.94 -0.95
N TYR A 264 24.63 5.18 -1.64
CA TYR A 264 23.21 5.52 -1.79
C TYR A 264 22.44 5.38 -0.46
N ARG A 265 22.92 4.52 0.44
CA ARG A 265 22.56 4.48 1.87
C ARG A 265 23.77 4.15 2.72
N SER A 266 23.95 4.83 3.85
CA SER A 266 25.12 4.63 4.72
C SER A 266 24.77 3.91 6.01
N TYR A 267 25.66 3.02 6.45
CA TYR A 267 25.55 2.23 7.68
C TYR A 267 26.75 2.47 8.59
N LYS A 268 26.60 2.20 9.89
CA LYS A 268 27.65 2.43 10.89
C LYS A 268 28.42 1.17 11.24
N THR A 269 27.79 0.00 11.10
CA THR A 269 28.39 -1.29 11.46
C THR A 269 28.22 -2.34 10.37
N SER A 270 29.13 -3.32 10.36
CA SER A 270 29.04 -4.47 9.45
C SER A 270 27.74 -5.27 9.63
N ARG A 271 27.22 -5.33 10.87
CA ARG A 271 25.95 -6.00 11.18
C ARG A 271 24.76 -5.30 10.53
N GLU A 272 24.66 -3.98 10.69
CA GLU A 272 23.61 -3.18 10.05
C GLU A 272 23.64 -3.29 8.52
N LEU A 273 24.84 -3.23 7.93
CA LEU A 273 25.03 -3.40 6.49
C LEU A 273 24.59 -4.80 6.03
N THR A 274 24.97 -5.85 6.77
CA THR A 274 24.59 -7.24 6.47
C THR A 274 23.07 -7.41 6.51
N ASP A 275 22.41 -6.91 7.56
CA ASP A 275 20.96 -6.98 7.70
C ASP A 275 20.25 -6.26 6.53
N ALA A 276 20.74 -5.08 6.15
CA ALA A 276 20.21 -4.32 5.04
C ALA A 276 20.39 -5.04 3.68
N TYR A 277 21.54 -5.65 3.45
CA TYR A 277 21.81 -6.43 2.24
C TYR A 277 20.89 -7.66 2.14
N VAL A 278 20.80 -8.46 3.21
CA VAL A 278 19.93 -9.65 3.24
C VAL A 278 18.47 -9.25 3.01
N ALA A 279 18.01 -8.16 3.61
CA ALA A 279 16.67 -7.62 3.38
C ALA A 279 16.46 -7.20 1.90
N LEU A 280 17.47 -6.60 1.28
CA LEU A 280 17.41 -6.20 -0.13
C LEU A 280 17.29 -7.42 -1.06
N ILE A 281 18.07 -8.49 -0.82
CA ILE A 281 18.00 -9.72 -1.61
C ILE A 281 16.69 -10.47 -1.40
N ARG A 282 16.11 -10.45 -0.19
CA ARG A 282 14.76 -10.98 0.06
C ARG A 282 13.70 -10.31 -0.80
N LYS A 283 13.81 -8.99 -1.04
CA LYS A 283 12.92 -8.23 -1.95
C LYS A 283 13.15 -8.55 -3.43
N LEU A 284 14.38 -8.90 -3.80
CA LEU A 284 14.74 -9.26 -5.18
C LEU A 284 14.16 -10.62 -5.58
N ARG A 285 14.20 -11.59 -4.67
CA ARG A 285 13.83 -13.00 -4.96
C ARG A 285 12.42 -13.16 -5.56
N PRO A 286 11.33 -12.53 -5.06
CA PRO A 286 10.01 -12.60 -5.69
C PRO A 286 9.97 -12.14 -7.15
N MET A 287 10.85 -11.21 -7.54
CA MET A 287 10.90 -10.67 -8.90
C MET A 287 11.39 -11.70 -9.92
N THR A 288 12.17 -12.70 -9.49
CA THR A 288 12.66 -13.79 -10.36
C THR A 288 11.55 -14.77 -10.77
N GLY A 289 10.43 -14.77 -10.02
CA GLY A 289 9.23 -15.56 -10.30
C GLY A 289 8.36 -14.97 -11.42
N ASP A 290 7.10 -14.70 -11.12
CA ASP A 290 6.10 -14.22 -12.09
C ASP A 290 6.43 -12.87 -12.75
N PRO A 291 7.06 -11.89 -12.05
CA PRO A 291 7.49 -10.64 -12.70
C PRO A 291 8.51 -10.87 -13.83
N GLY A 292 9.19 -12.00 -13.84
CA GLY A 292 9.99 -12.45 -14.98
C GLY A 292 11.44 -11.96 -14.99
N LEU A 293 11.94 -11.39 -13.89
CA LEU A 293 13.31 -10.90 -13.79
C LEU A 293 14.31 -12.03 -14.10
N SER A 294 15.20 -11.78 -15.06
CA SER A 294 16.15 -12.79 -15.57
C SER A 294 17.61 -12.52 -15.19
N ALA A 295 17.93 -11.31 -14.76
CA ALA A 295 19.24 -10.97 -14.21
C ALA A 295 19.13 -9.80 -13.23
N ALA A 296 20.10 -9.69 -12.33
CA ALA A 296 20.28 -8.54 -11.46
C ALA A 296 21.77 -8.26 -11.21
N VAL A 297 22.13 -6.98 -11.10
CA VAL A 297 23.53 -6.54 -10.86
C VAL A 297 23.60 -5.67 -9.61
N TYR A 298 24.34 -6.10 -8.59
CA TYR A 298 24.50 -5.34 -7.33
C TYR A 298 25.72 -4.41 -7.40
N THR A 299 25.55 -3.13 -7.08
CA THR A 299 26.65 -2.15 -7.01
C THR A 299 27.32 -2.22 -5.64
N GLN A 300 28.59 -2.61 -5.48
CA GLN A 300 29.61 -3.10 -6.44
C GLN A 300 30.60 -4.10 -5.77
N THR A 301 31.52 -4.74 -6.51
CA THR A 301 32.45 -5.75 -5.97
C THR A 301 33.37 -5.20 -4.86
N THR A 302 33.97 -4.04 -5.11
CA THR A 302 34.91 -3.34 -4.21
C THR A 302 34.52 -1.88 -4.11
N ASP A 303 34.84 -1.22 -3.01
CA ASP A 303 34.77 0.24 -2.95
C ASP A 303 35.57 0.84 -4.12
N CYS A 304 35.11 1.96 -4.67
CA CYS A 304 35.72 2.63 -5.81
C CYS A 304 36.02 4.09 -5.44
N GLU A 305 37.29 4.37 -5.13
CA GLU A 305 37.74 5.67 -4.66
C GLU A 305 36.88 6.20 -3.48
N ILE A 306 36.01 7.19 -3.74
CA ILE A 306 35.13 7.81 -2.74
C ILE A 306 33.75 7.14 -2.63
N GLU A 307 33.42 6.24 -3.54
CA GLU A 307 32.19 5.46 -3.54
C GLU A 307 32.39 4.17 -2.72
N VAL A 308 31.89 4.16 -1.48
CA VAL A 308 32.21 3.13 -0.47
C VAL A 308 31.09 2.11 -0.25
N ASN A 309 30.41 1.74 -1.33
CA ASN A 309 29.29 0.79 -1.38
C ASN A 309 29.67 -0.61 -1.91
N GLY A 310 30.97 -0.92 -1.93
CA GLY A 310 31.48 -2.22 -2.31
C GLY A 310 31.21 -3.32 -1.28
N LEU A 311 31.17 -4.57 -1.75
CA LEU A 311 31.15 -5.77 -0.91
C LEU A 311 32.47 -5.93 -0.12
N MET A 312 33.56 -5.45 -0.70
CA MET A 312 34.90 -5.39 -0.11
C MET A 312 35.42 -3.96 -0.07
N THR A 313 36.40 -3.69 0.80
CA THR A 313 37.17 -2.44 0.79
C THR A 313 37.96 -2.25 -0.50
N TYR A 314 38.42 -1.03 -0.80
CA TYR A 314 39.09 -0.69 -2.06
C TYR A 314 40.37 -1.51 -2.30
N ASP A 315 41.10 -1.78 -1.22
CA ASP A 315 42.30 -2.62 -1.16
C ASP A 315 42.01 -4.14 -1.08
N ARG A 316 40.73 -4.54 -1.08
CA ARG A 316 40.24 -5.92 -0.90
C ARG A 316 40.64 -6.60 0.41
N ALA A 317 41.11 -5.85 1.41
CA ALA A 317 41.54 -6.41 2.68
C ALA A 317 40.38 -6.93 3.55
N ILE A 318 39.20 -6.33 3.43
CA ILE A 318 38.05 -6.62 4.30
C ILE A 318 36.80 -6.86 3.45
N VAL A 319 36.14 -8.00 3.68
CA VAL A 319 34.74 -8.22 3.29
C VAL A 319 33.86 -7.50 4.31
N LYS A 320 33.03 -6.55 3.86
CA LYS A 320 32.36 -5.58 4.75
C LYS A 320 31.12 -6.14 5.46
N MET A 321 30.69 -7.34 5.09
CA MET A 321 29.50 -8.03 5.59
C MET A 321 29.81 -9.45 6.05
N ASP A 322 28.88 -10.07 6.79
CA ASP A 322 28.95 -11.50 7.10
C ASP A 322 28.89 -12.34 5.81
N GLN A 323 30.01 -12.98 5.48
CA GLN A 323 30.18 -13.73 4.24
C GLN A 323 29.18 -14.90 4.10
N ALA A 324 28.86 -15.60 5.20
CA ALA A 324 27.95 -16.72 5.15
C ALA A 324 26.52 -16.24 4.87
N ALA A 325 26.09 -15.18 5.55
CA ALA A 325 24.76 -14.59 5.39
C ALA A 325 24.51 -14.08 3.96
N ILE A 326 25.46 -13.36 3.38
CA ILE A 326 25.33 -12.85 2.00
C ILE A 326 25.36 -13.99 0.97
N THR A 327 26.18 -15.01 1.19
CA THR A 327 26.26 -16.17 0.29
C THR A 327 24.93 -16.94 0.27
N GLU A 328 24.32 -17.15 1.43
CA GLU A 328 23.01 -17.78 1.54
C GLU A 328 21.92 -16.93 0.86
N ALA A 329 21.91 -15.62 1.12
CA ALA A 329 20.97 -14.70 0.49
C ALA A 329 21.09 -14.73 -1.04
N ASN A 330 22.31 -14.65 -1.57
CA ASN A 330 22.57 -14.65 -3.02
C ASN A 330 22.20 -15.98 -3.67
N LYS A 331 22.45 -17.11 -3.00
CA LYS A 331 22.01 -18.42 -3.52
C LYS A 331 20.49 -18.54 -3.60
N SER A 332 19.75 -17.82 -2.76
CA SER A 332 18.29 -17.89 -2.72
C SER A 332 17.59 -17.37 -3.99
N VAL A 333 18.23 -16.50 -4.79
CA VAL A 333 17.61 -15.91 -5.99
C VAL A 333 17.63 -16.82 -7.21
N TYR A 334 18.52 -17.83 -7.24
CA TYR A 334 18.60 -18.79 -8.35
C TYR A 334 17.41 -19.76 -8.40
N THR A 335 16.66 -19.86 -7.30
CA THR A 335 15.41 -20.61 -7.26
C THR A 335 14.27 -19.62 -7.01
N PRO A 336 13.38 -19.38 -7.99
CA PRO A 336 12.23 -18.52 -7.77
C PRO A 336 11.40 -19.05 -6.60
N PRO A 337 10.70 -18.18 -5.84
CA PRO A 337 9.84 -18.66 -4.80
C PRO A 337 8.77 -19.58 -5.39
N ALA A 338 8.47 -20.66 -4.68
CA ALA A 338 7.38 -21.54 -5.09
C ALA A 338 6.10 -20.71 -5.16
N PRO A 339 5.27 -20.90 -6.20
CA PRO A 339 3.96 -20.26 -6.24
C PRO A 339 3.20 -20.66 -4.99
N ARG A 340 2.47 -19.70 -4.41
CA ARG A 340 1.58 -19.98 -3.30
C ARG A 340 0.56 -21.02 -3.75
N LYS A 341 0.43 -22.10 -2.98
CA LYS A 341 -0.54 -23.16 -3.25
C LYS A 341 -1.52 -23.20 -2.09
N ALA A 342 -2.81 -23.35 -2.42
CA ALA A 342 -3.80 -23.59 -1.40
C ALA A 342 -3.50 -24.90 -0.67
N GLU A 343 -3.33 -24.82 0.65
CA GLU A 343 -3.33 -25.99 1.52
C GLU A 343 -4.79 -26.37 1.79
N ALA A 344 -5.14 -27.65 1.55
CA ALA A 344 -6.51 -28.11 1.70
C ALA A 344 -7.04 -27.82 3.11
N GLY A 345 -8.17 -27.14 3.21
CA GLY A 345 -8.82 -26.83 4.49
C GLY A 345 -8.21 -25.67 5.28
N LYS A 346 -7.17 -24.98 4.80
CA LYS A 346 -6.57 -23.83 5.48
C LYS A 346 -6.81 -22.54 4.69
N LEU A 347 -7.10 -21.45 5.40
CA LEU A 347 -7.09 -20.11 4.81
C LEU A 347 -5.71 -19.49 5.11
N VAL A 348 -4.97 -19.15 4.06
CA VAL A 348 -3.77 -18.34 4.15
C VAL A 348 -4.18 -16.97 3.65
N PRO A 349 -4.38 -15.97 4.54
CA PRO A 349 -4.90 -14.67 4.14
C PRO A 349 -3.87 -13.92 3.27
N PRO A 350 -4.30 -13.04 2.35
CA PRO A 350 -3.37 -12.21 1.56
C PRO A 350 -2.51 -11.30 2.46
N ALA A 351 -3.12 -10.72 3.49
CA ALA A 351 -2.46 -10.12 4.65
C ALA A 351 -3.28 -10.40 5.92
N THR A 352 -2.59 -10.63 7.04
CA THR A 352 -3.25 -10.98 8.31
C THR A 352 -3.50 -9.72 9.17
N PRO A 353 -4.72 -9.50 9.69
CA PRO A 353 -4.99 -8.37 10.59
C PRO A 353 -4.38 -8.62 11.98
N LEU A 354 -3.39 -7.81 12.37
CA LEU A 354 -2.80 -7.85 13.72
C LEU A 354 -3.48 -6.82 14.63
N VAL A 355 -3.46 -5.56 14.20
CA VAL A 355 -4.19 -4.45 14.82
C VAL A 355 -5.13 -3.88 13.77
N ALA A 356 -6.44 -3.87 14.03
CA ALA A 356 -7.41 -3.35 13.07
C ALA A 356 -8.54 -2.69 13.87
N CYS A 357 -8.30 -1.44 14.28
CA CYS A 357 -9.23 -0.66 15.11
C CYS A 357 -9.97 0.40 14.29
N ASP A 358 -9.26 1.15 13.45
CA ASP A 358 -9.80 2.22 12.60
C ASP A 358 -8.86 2.46 11.39
N PRO A 359 -9.19 3.37 10.44
CA PRO A 359 -8.40 3.55 9.22
C PRO A 359 -6.97 4.04 9.43
N TYR A 360 -6.60 4.48 10.63
CA TYR A 360 -5.26 4.94 10.96
C TYR A 360 -4.52 3.94 11.87
N PHE A 361 -5.17 3.45 12.93
CA PHE A 361 -4.60 2.43 13.81
C PHE A 361 -4.88 1.03 13.25
N SER A 362 -4.17 0.74 12.15
CA SER A 362 -4.34 -0.44 11.31
C SER A 362 -2.98 -1.02 10.93
N ILE A 363 -2.67 -2.23 11.40
CA ILE A 363 -1.39 -2.91 11.24
C ILE A 363 -1.66 -4.33 10.74
N TRP A 364 -1.07 -4.64 9.59
CA TRP A 364 -1.28 -5.86 8.84
C TRP A 364 0.05 -6.57 8.60
N PHE A 365 -0.04 -7.89 8.52
CA PHE A 365 1.10 -8.73 8.20
C PHE A 365 1.06 -9.20 6.74
N PRO A 366 1.98 -8.77 5.86
CA PRO A 366 1.88 -8.96 4.42
C PRO A 366 2.62 -10.23 3.91
N ALA A 367 2.63 -11.33 4.67
CA ALA A 367 3.24 -12.59 4.23
C ALA A 367 2.60 -13.82 4.89
N ASP A 368 3.07 -15.02 4.53
CA ASP A 368 2.51 -16.28 5.03
C ASP A 368 2.97 -16.64 6.45
N ARG A 369 4.19 -16.23 6.85
CA ARG A 369 4.74 -16.46 8.19
C ARG A 369 5.12 -15.15 8.84
N LEU A 370 4.75 -14.92 10.10
CA LEU A 370 4.86 -13.64 10.85
C LEU A 370 6.27 -13.01 10.90
N THR A 371 7.29 -13.75 10.44
CA THR A 371 8.70 -13.37 10.41
C THR A 371 9.25 -13.21 8.99
N ASP A 372 8.45 -13.38 7.94
CA ASP A 372 8.94 -13.27 6.56
C ASP A 372 9.12 -11.81 6.11
N GLU A 373 8.28 -10.89 6.59
CA GLU A 373 8.23 -9.48 6.20
C GLU A 373 8.05 -8.58 7.44
N ASP A 374 8.22 -7.28 7.27
CA ASP A 374 7.84 -6.29 8.30
C ASP A 374 6.33 -6.01 8.24
N THR A 375 5.73 -5.66 9.37
CA THR A 375 4.33 -5.24 9.41
C THR A 375 4.13 -3.88 8.75
N VAL A 376 2.96 -3.72 8.13
CA VAL A 376 2.62 -2.54 7.33
C VAL A 376 1.26 -1.99 7.71
N HIS A 377 1.05 -0.71 7.43
CA HIS A 377 -0.29 -0.14 7.35
C HIS A 377 -1.07 -0.76 6.17
N TRP A 378 -2.40 -0.64 6.12
CA TRP A 378 -3.16 -1.16 4.97
C TRP A 378 -2.76 -0.52 3.63
N THR A 379 -2.12 0.66 3.66
CA THR A 379 -1.54 1.33 2.48
C THR A 379 -0.24 0.68 1.98
N GLY A 380 0.33 -0.28 2.73
CA GLY A 380 1.64 -0.87 2.45
C GLY A 380 2.83 -0.06 2.96
N ARG A 381 2.58 1.08 3.61
CA ARG A 381 3.62 1.89 4.27
C ARG A 381 4.09 1.23 5.57
N PRO A 382 5.35 1.44 6.00
CA PRO A 382 5.87 0.82 7.22
C PRO A 382 5.04 1.20 8.45
N HIS A 383 4.54 0.20 9.19
CA HIS A 383 4.05 0.32 10.56
C HIS A 383 4.65 -0.85 11.33
N ARG A 384 5.95 -0.74 11.62
CA ARG A 384 6.78 -1.88 12.05
C ARG A 384 6.54 -2.26 13.51
N LEU A 385 6.28 -3.55 13.70
CA LEU A 385 6.28 -4.25 14.97
C LEU A 385 7.33 -5.37 14.92
N THR A 386 8.14 -5.48 15.96
CA THR A 386 9.18 -6.52 16.06
C THR A 386 8.91 -7.41 17.26
N GLY A 387 9.20 -8.71 17.13
CA GLY A 387 9.12 -9.67 18.22
C GLY A 387 10.27 -10.67 18.19
N LEU A 388 11.01 -10.76 19.29
CA LEU A 388 12.12 -11.71 19.47
C LEU A 388 11.89 -12.56 20.71
N ILE A 389 12.42 -13.77 20.67
CA ILE A 389 12.50 -14.67 21.82
C ILE A 389 13.93 -15.20 21.95
N GLN A 390 14.47 -15.17 23.17
CA GLN A 390 15.66 -15.92 23.52
C GLN A 390 15.24 -17.15 24.29
N ILE A 391 15.66 -18.33 23.84
CA ILE A 391 15.47 -19.62 24.53
C ILE A 391 16.85 -20.14 24.88
N ASP A 392 17.13 -20.22 26.17
CA ASP A 392 18.46 -20.46 26.72
C ASP A 392 19.46 -19.43 26.17
N ASP A 393 20.40 -19.84 25.32
CA ASP A 393 21.43 -18.96 24.74
C ASP A 393 21.18 -18.63 23.24
N LYS A 394 19.99 -18.95 22.70
CA LYS A 394 19.68 -18.78 21.27
C LYS A 394 18.54 -17.80 21.03
N PHE A 395 18.73 -16.90 20.06
CA PHE A 395 17.74 -15.92 19.64
C PHE A 395 16.95 -16.38 18.43
N TYR A 396 15.66 -16.08 18.43
CA TYR A 396 14.76 -16.31 17.32
C TYR A 396 13.83 -15.11 17.09
N ARG A 397 13.44 -14.89 15.84
CA ARG A 397 12.34 -13.98 15.49
C ARG A 397 11.01 -14.71 15.65
N ILE A 398 10.03 -14.03 16.23
CA ILE A 398 8.62 -14.45 16.28
C ILE A 398 7.69 -13.44 15.61
N MET A 399 8.18 -12.22 15.30
CA MET A 399 7.46 -11.22 14.51
C MET A 399 8.43 -10.24 13.83
N GLY A 400 8.17 -9.87 12.58
CA GLY A 400 8.96 -8.92 11.78
C GLY A 400 10.11 -9.54 10.99
N ALA A 401 10.57 -8.85 9.94
CA ALA A 401 11.67 -9.31 9.09
C ALA A 401 13.06 -8.99 9.66
N SER A 402 13.12 -7.97 10.51
CA SER A 402 14.34 -7.48 11.13
C SER A 402 14.47 -7.94 12.59
N PRO A 403 15.70 -8.21 13.09
CA PRO A 403 16.97 -8.24 12.36
C PRO A 403 17.08 -9.47 11.46
N ALA A 404 17.48 -9.28 10.20
CA ALA A 404 17.43 -10.33 9.19
C ALA A 404 18.36 -11.52 9.49
N ILE A 405 19.47 -11.27 10.21
CA ILE A 405 20.45 -12.27 10.65
C ILE A 405 19.93 -13.22 11.74
N ILE A 406 18.88 -12.85 12.48
CA ILE A 406 18.29 -13.73 13.50
C ILE A 406 17.36 -14.74 12.81
N PRO A 407 17.50 -16.05 13.04
CA PRO A 407 16.64 -17.04 12.41
C PRO A 407 15.20 -16.94 12.95
N PRO A 408 14.17 -17.24 12.15
CA PRO A 408 12.81 -17.31 12.65
C PRO A 408 12.59 -18.57 13.52
N LEU A 409 11.80 -18.46 14.58
CA LEU A 409 11.23 -19.63 15.25
C LEU A 409 10.21 -20.27 14.31
N THR A 410 10.08 -21.60 14.31
CA THR A 410 9.23 -22.28 13.32
C THR A 410 7.76 -22.03 13.61
N GLN A 411 7.08 -21.28 12.74
CA GLN A 411 5.62 -21.10 12.79
C GLN A 411 4.92 -22.42 12.40
N LYS A 412 4.03 -22.90 13.27
CA LYS A 412 3.25 -24.13 13.08
C LYS A 412 1.84 -23.87 12.59
N ASN A 413 1.17 -22.86 13.14
CA ASN A 413 -0.21 -22.54 12.78
C ASN A 413 -0.49 -21.03 12.78
N LEU A 414 -1.50 -20.65 12.00
CA LEU A 414 -2.16 -19.35 12.00
C LEU A 414 -3.67 -19.59 12.05
N THR A 415 -4.34 -19.00 13.02
CA THR A 415 -5.81 -18.97 13.10
C THR A 415 -6.30 -17.53 13.14
N VAL A 416 -7.14 -17.15 12.18
CA VAL A 416 -7.81 -15.84 12.13
C VAL A 416 -9.27 -16.04 12.55
N LEU A 417 -9.66 -15.35 13.62
CA LEU A 417 -11.00 -15.33 14.19
C LEU A 417 -11.54 -13.89 14.18
N PRO A 418 -12.86 -13.70 14.35
CA PRO A 418 -13.47 -12.37 14.36
C PRO A 418 -12.76 -11.37 15.27
N THR A 419 -12.44 -11.72 16.52
CA THR A 419 -11.81 -10.80 17.48
C THR A 419 -10.33 -11.09 17.74
N ARG A 420 -9.80 -12.22 17.26
CA ARG A 420 -8.45 -12.70 17.59
C ARG A 420 -7.66 -13.19 16.38
N THR A 421 -6.34 -13.02 16.40
CA THR A 421 -5.41 -13.70 15.50
C THR A 421 -4.36 -14.41 16.34
N LEU A 422 -4.21 -15.71 16.10
CA LEU A 422 -3.36 -16.59 16.90
C LEU A 422 -2.28 -17.21 16.00
N TYR A 423 -1.03 -17.03 16.40
CA TYR A 423 0.12 -17.71 15.82
C TYR A 423 0.69 -18.68 16.83
N THR A 424 1.05 -19.88 16.38
CA THR A 424 1.80 -20.84 17.21
C THR A 424 3.17 -21.08 16.60
N PHE A 425 4.19 -21.08 17.46
CA PHE A 425 5.58 -21.34 17.11
C PHE A 425 6.12 -22.46 17.98
N GLU A 426 7.08 -23.21 17.45
CA GLU A 426 7.75 -24.28 18.18
C GLU A 426 9.23 -24.35 17.77
N GLY A 427 10.11 -24.53 18.75
CA GLY A 427 11.52 -24.75 18.51
C GLY A 427 12.34 -24.71 19.79
N ASN A 428 13.50 -25.38 19.77
CA ASN A 428 14.43 -25.45 20.89
C ASN A 428 13.76 -25.84 22.23
N GLY A 429 12.83 -26.81 22.19
CA GLY A 429 12.13 -27.31 23.38
C GLY A 429 10.95 -26.45 23.85
N VAL A 430 10.65 -25.32 23.22
CA VAL A 430 9.60 -24.38 23.65
C VAL A 430 8.51 -24.19 22.58
N THR A 431 7.26 -24.09 23.03
CA THR A 431 6.10 -23.66 22.24
C THR A 431 5.68 -22.25 22.67
N VAL A 432 5.37 -21.38 21.70
CA VAL A 432 4.88 -20.02 21.91
C VAL A 432 3.57 -19.83 21.17
N GLU A 433 2.49 -19.47 21.87
CA GLU A 433 1.29 -18.93 21.23
C GLU A 433 1.28 -17.40 21.38
N LEU A 434 1.26 -16.70 20.25
CA LEU A 434 1.17 -15.24 20.18
C LEU A 434 -0.24 -14.85 19.68
N THR A 435 -1.02 -14.21 20.55
CA THR A 435 -2.39 -13.80 20.27
C THR A 435 -2.52 -12.28 20.20
N PHE A 436 -3.07 -11.78 19.09
CA PHE A 436 -3.52 -10.40 18.92
C PHE A 436 -5.03 -10.36 19.11
N MET A 437 -5.51 -9.69 20.16
CA MET A 437 -6.93 -9.57 20.47
C MET A 437 -7.36 -8.11 20.42
N THR A 438 -8.29 -7.79 19.53
CA THR A 438 -9.04 -6.52 19.55
C THR A 438 -10.44 -6.85 20.03
N ALA A 439 -10.91 -6.21 21.11
CA ALA A 439 -12.23 -6.49 21.68
C ALA A 439 -13.38 -5.90 20.84
N ALA A 440 -13.44 -6.27 19.57
CA ALA A 440 -14.41 -5.80 18.58
C ALA A 440 -15.78 -6.50 18.75
N LEU A 441 -16.35 -6.38 19.95
CA LEU A 441 -17.65 -6.95 20.32
C LEU A 441 -18.77 -5.98 19.91
N PRO A 442 -19.64 -6.36 18.95
CA PRO A 442 -20.48 -5.40 18.25
C PRO A 442 -21.76 -5.07 19.04
N GLU A 443 -22.08 -5.85 20.07
CA GLU A 443 -23.21 -5.57 20.96
C GLU A 443 -23.01 -4.34 21.85
N ASP A 444 -21.78 -3.80 21.92
CA ASP A 444 -21.35 -2.79 22.87
C ASP A 444 -20.39 -1.77 22.21
N ILE A 445 -20.96 -0.67 21.67
CA ILE A 445 -20.18 0.34 20.94
C ILE A 445 -19.15 1.06 21.84
N ASP A 446 -19.37 1.13 23.16
CA ASP A 446 -18.37 1.63 24.10
C ASP A 446 -17.07 0.84 24.03
N LEU A 447 -17.19 -0.48 23.92
CA LEU A 447 -16.06 -1.39 23.84
C LEU A 447 -15.49 -1.46 22.41
N LEU A 448 -16.37 -1.57 21.40
CA LEU A 448 -15.99 -1.63 19.98
C LEU A 448 -15.20 -0.39 19.55
N SER A 449 -15.51 0.79 20.12
CA SER A 449 -14.83 2.05 19.80
C SER A 449 -13.47 2.23 20.50
N ARG A 450 -13.05 1.33 21.39
CA ARG A 450 -11.75 1.43 22.06
C ARG A 450 -10.63 1.08 21.08
N PRO A 451 -9.68 2.00 20.81
CA PRO A 451 -8.54 1.74 19.93
C PRO A 451 -7.44 0.97 20.67
N VAL A 452 -7.76 -0.23 21.17
CA VAL A 452 -6.86 -1.07 21.98
C VAL A 452 -6.77 -2.47 21.40
N THR A 453 -5.55 -2.95 21.18
CA THR A 453 -5.25 -4.34 20.89
C THR A 453 -4.33 -4.91 21.94
N TYR A 454 -4.71 -6.06 22.50
CA TYR A 454 -3.90 -6.81 23.46
C TYR A 454 -3.01 -7.80 22.69
N VAL A 455 -1.74 -7.82 23.02
CA VAL A 455 -0.78 -8.82 22.53
C VAL A 455 -0.43 -9.73 23.69
N THR A 456 -0.70 -11.02 23.54
CA THR A 456 -0.49 -12.04 24.58
C THR A 456 0.48 -13.10 24.08
N ALA A 457 1.52 -13.39 24.86
CA ALA A 457 2.44 -14.49 24.64
C ALA A 457 2.25 -15.55 25.73
N ASP A 458 1.84 -16.76 25.33
CA ASP A 458 1.78 -17.96 26.17
C ASP A 458 2.94 -18.89 25.79
N VAL A 459 3.92 -19.00 26.68
CA VAL A 459 5.17 -19.73 26.43
C VAL A 459 5.23 -20.95 27.32
N ARG A 460 5.46 -22.14 26.73
CA ARG A 460 5.49 -23.42 27.46
C ARG A 460 6.68 -24.27 27.02
N ALA A 461 7.29 -24.97 27.97
CA ALA A 461 8.22 -26.05 27.61
C ALA A 461 7.45 -27.24 27.04
N SER A 462 7.98 -27.83 25.98
CA SER A 462 7.38 -28.89 25.17
C SER A 462 8.19 -30.19 25.18
N ASP A 463 9.41 -30.19 25.73
CA ASP A 463 10.30 -31.35 25.79
C ASP A 463 10.48 -31.95 27.19
N GLY A 464 9.75 -31.41 28.19
CA GLY A 464 9.81 -31.85 29.59
C GLY A 464 10.97 -31.27 30.40
N LYS A 465 11.76 -30.33 29.85
CA LYS A 465 12.81 -29.59 30.57
C LYS A 465 12.33 -28.19 30.93
N GLU A 466 13.07 -27.53 31.82
CA GLU A 466 12.93 -26.10 32.05
C GLU A 466 13.88 -25.34 31.13
N HIS A 467 13.40 -24.21 30.58
CA HIS A 467 14.17 -23.35 29.69
C HIS A 467 14.21 -21.93 30.22
N LYS A 468 15.37 -21.27 30.11
CA LYS A 468 15.45 -19.83 30.41
C LYS A 468 14.90 -19.06 29.22
N VAL A 469 13.88 -18.21 29.42
CA VAL A 469 13.24 -17.49 28.31
C VAL A 469 13.17 -15.98 28.54
N LEU A 470 13.59 -15.22 27.53
CA LEU A 470 13.36 -13.78 27.42
C LEU A 470 12.51 -13.46 26.19
N LEU A 471 11.56 -12.55 26.32
CA LEU A 471 10.78 -12.00 25.21
C LEU A 471 11.14 -10.53 25.00
N TYR A 472 11.12 -10.10 23.74
CA TYR A 472 11.25 -8.70 23.35
C TYR A 472 10.18 -8.36 22.32
N PHE A 473 9.57 -7.20 22.49
CA PHE A 473 8.65 -6.61 21.54
C PHE A 473 8.97 -5.13 21.36
N ASP A 474 8.79 -4.61 20.15
CA ASP A 474 8.80 -3.17 19.91
C ASP A 474 7.71 -2.73 18.94
N ALA A 475 7.37 -1.45 19.03
CA ALA A 475 6.56 -0.72 18.06
C ALA A 475 7.31 0.53 17.62
N SER A 476 7.49 0.69 16.31
CA SER A 476 8.18 1.85 15.75
C SER A 476 7.38 3.14 15.92
N ALA A 477 8.07 4.26 16.08
CA ALA A 477 7.42 5.57 16.09
C ALA A 477 6.78 5.94 14.74
N GLU A 478 7.09 5.23 13.65
CA GLU A 478 6.42 5.35 12.34
C GLU A 478 4.90 5.20 12.41
N LEU A 479 4.38 4.47 13.41
CA LEU A 479 2.94 4.32 13.65
C LEU A 479 2.24 5.65 14.00
N THR A 480 2.99 6.72 14.27
CA THR A 480 2.47 8.00 14.77
C THR A 480 2.65 9.15 13.78
N VAL A 481 3.12 8.85 12.57
CA VAL A 481 3.42 9.84 11.54
C VAL A 481 2.95 9.39 10.17
N ASN A 482 2.79 10.34 9.25
CA ASN A 482 2.56 10.03 7.86
C ASN A 482 3.88 9.52 7.26
N GLU A 483 4.91 10.35 7.23
CA GLU A 483 6.22 10.01 6.65
C GLU A 483 7.25 9.63 7.74
N PRO A 484 8.07 8.57 7.54
CA PRO A 484 9.03 8.09 8.56
C PRO A 484 10.04 9.13 9.06
N ARG A 485 10.36 10.14 8.23
CA ARG A 485 11.28 11.24 8.57
C ARG A 485 10.66 12.34 9.43
N GLN A 486 9.35 12.31 9.68
CA GLN A 486 8.70 13.30 10.54
C GLN A 486 9.23 13.18 11.98
N GLN A 487 9.33 14.32 12.65
CA GLN A 487 9.81 14.38 14.02
C GLN A 487 8.73 13.93 15.00
N VAL A 488 9.14 13.18 16.01
CA VAL A 488 8.25 12.70 17.08
C VAL A 488 8.69 13.25 18.44
N VAL A 489 7.77 13.22 19.39
CA VAL A 489 8.02 13.41 20.82
C VAL A 489 7.65 12.13 21.55
N TYR A 490 8.32 11.87 22.67
CA TYR A 490 8.11 10.66 23.45
C TYR A 490 8.14 10.95 24.95
N ALA A 491 7.50 10.07 25.70
CA ALA A 491 7.48 10.11 27.16
C ALA A 491 7.27 8.70 27.71
N THR A 492 7.65 8.53 28.97
CA THR A 492 7.31 7.35 29.77
C THR A 492 6.37 7.82 30.88
N GLU A 493 5.21 7.18 31.00
CA GLU A 493 4.15 7.55 31.94
C GLU A 493 3.83 6.37 32.87
N THR A 494 3.60 6.66 34.16
CA THR A 494 3.04 5.69 35.11
C THR A 494 1.57 5.98 35.30
N ILE A 495 0.72 5.01 34.99
CA ILE A 495 -0.74 5.16 35.01
C ILE A 495 -1.32 4.09 35.96
N GLY A 496 -1.40 4.41 37.25
CA GLY A 496 -1.77 3.41 38.27
C GLY A 496 -0.67 2.33 38.40
N ASP A 497 -1.03 1.06 38.20
CA ASP A 497 -0.11 -0.08 38.16
C ASP A 497 0.51 -0.32 36.77
N LEU A 498 0.18 0.53 35.79
CA LEU A 498 0.66 0.41 34.43
C LEU A 498 1.88 1.29 34.18
N HIS A 499 2.77 0.80 33.33
CA HIS A 499 3.85 1.59 32.74
C HIS A 499 3.58 1.71 31.24
N ALA A 500 3.57 2.94 30.73
CA ALA A 500 3.18 3.26 29.38
C ALA A 500 4.29 4.04 28.66
N LEU A 501 4.74 3.51 27.54
CA LEU A 501 5.61 4.21 26.59
C LEU A 501 4.73 4.95 25.60
N LYS A 502 4.86 6.28 25.58
CA LYS A 502 4.07 7.18 24.76
C LYS A 502 4.93 7.80 23.68
N ILE A 503 4.47 7.74 22.44
CA ILE A 503 5.11 8.39 21.29
C ILE A 503 4.03 9.10 20.46
N GLY A 504 4.32 10.28 19.92
CA GLY A 504 3.44 10.97 18.99
C GLY A 504 4.19 11.92 18.08
N SER A 505 3.58 12.31 16.97
CA SER A 505 4.10 13.37 16.10
C SER A 505 4.36 14.66 16.90
N LYS A 506 5.46 15.36 16.60
CA LYS A 506 5.82 16.62 17.27
C LYS A 506 4.82 17.73 16.94
N ASP A 507 4.44 17.85 15.68
CA ASP A 507 3.71 19.02 15.17
C ASP A 507 2.20 18.95 15.47
N GLN A 508 1.68 17.75 15.73
CA GLN A 508 0.26 17.51 16.05
C GLN A 508 -0.73 18.23 15.10
N PRO A 509 -0.62 18.09 13.76
CA PRO A 509 -1.56 18.66 12.80
C PRO A 509 -2.93 17.95 12.80
N VAL A 510 -3.67 18.08 13.91
CA VAL A 510 -4.96 17.40 14.16
C VAL A 510 -5.94 17.63 13.01
N LEU A 511 -6.31 16.54 12.33
CA LEU A 511 -7.24 16.52 11.19
C LEU A 511 -6.84 17.44 10.03
N ALA A 512 -5.55 17.77 9.86
CA ALA A 512 -5.11 18.67 8.79
C ALA A 512 -5.09 17.99 7.41
N LYS A 513 -4.86 16.67 7.36
CA LYS A 513 -4.76 15.89 6.12
C LYS A 513 -6.03 15.08 5.86
N LYS A 514 -6.37 14.89 4.57
CA LYS A 514 -7.54 14.14 4.11
C LYS A 514 -7.21 13.33 2.84
N GLY A 515 -7.96 12.26 2.58
CA GLY A 515 -7.87 11.46 1.35
C GLY A 515 -7.19 10.10 1.51
N ASP A 516 -6.84 9.49 0.37
CA ASP A 516 -6.19 8.17 0.26
C ASP A 516 -4.67 8.24 0.48
N ASP A 517 -4.06 7.10 0.79
CA ASP A 517 -2.64 6.97 1.20
C ASP A 517 -2.19 7.95 2.30
N ILE A 518 -3.09 8.35 3.20
CA ILE A 518 -2.76 9.15 4.39
C ILE A 518 -2.79 8.28 5.65
N ARG A 519 -1.71 8.33 6.43
CA ARG A 519 -1.61 7.78 7.78
C ARG A 519 -1.78 8.92 8.79
N ILE A 520 -2.06 8.58 10.04
CA ILE A 520 -2.20 9.58 11.10
C ILE A 520 -0.84 10.21 11.43
N ASP A 521 -0.83 11.51 11.64
CA ASP A 521 0.35 12.25 12.11
C ASP A 521 0.02 13.21 13.26
N TRP A 522 -1.00 12.88 14.04
CA TRP A 522 -1.37 13.53 15.30
C TRP A 522 -1.78 12.47 16.34
N GLY A 523 -1.96 12.88 17.59
CA GLY A 523 -2.23 11.98 18.69
C GLY A 523 -1.01 11.20 19.15
N TYR A 524 -1.24 10.11 19.87
CA TYR A 524 -0.21 9.35 20.57
C TYR A 524 -0.46 7.83 20.52
N LEU A 525 0.59 7.09 20.16
CA LEU A 525 0.72 5.65 20.40
C LEU A 525 1.10 5.42 21.86
N TYR A 526 0.48 4.41 22.45
CA TYR A 526 0.80 3.87 23.76
C TYR A 526 1.15 2.38 23.66
N MET A 527 2.36 2.00 24.09
CA MET A 527 2.72 0.62 24.37
C MET A 527 2.77 0.45 25.89
N CYS A 528 1.87 -0.35 26.44
CA CYS A 528 1.57 -0.34 27.87
C CYS A 528 1.47 -1.75 28.45
N SER A 529 2.07 -1.99 29.62
CA SER A 529 1.93 -3.25 30.36
C SER A 529 1.82 -3.01 31.86
N GLN A 530 1.38 -4.01 32.61
CA GLN A 530 1.47 -3.99 34.07
C GLN A 530 2.93 -3.93 34.51
N THR A 531 3.19 -3.16 35.56
CA THR A 531 4.48 -3.15 36.26
C THR A 531 4.65 -4.45 37.06
N GLY A 532 5.87 -4.99 37.10
CA GLY A 532 6.14 -6.18 37.89
C GLY A 532 7.57 -6.71 37.70
N PRO A 533 8.01 -7.65 38.54
CA PRO A 533 9.30 -8.31 38.39
C PRO A 533 9.44 -8.95 37.01
N GLY A 534 10.58 -8.73 36.37
CA GLY A 534 10.88 -9.29 35.04
C GLY A 534 10.23 -8.55 33.87
N THR A 535 9.63 -7.36 34.07
CA THR A 535 9.14 -6.51 32.99
C THR A 535 10.01 -5.27 32.85
N PHE A 536 10.46 -4.97 31.63
CA PHE A 536 11.37 -3.86 31.34
C PHE A 536 10.88 -3.06 30.15
N HIS A 537 10.99 -1.73 30.21
CA HIS A 537 10.52 -0.82 29.17
C HIS A 537 11.62 0.18 28.81
N ALA A 538 11.67 0.55 27.54
CA ALA A 538 12.50 1.67 27.09
C ALA A 538 11.96 2.30 25.82
N ILE A 539 12.05 3.63 25.74
CA ILE A 539 12.20 4.29 24.43
C ILE A 539 13.65 4.09 24.03
N ALA A 540 13.89 3.47 22.88
CA ALA A 540 15.22 3.08 22.44
C ALA A 540 15.44 3.44 20.97
N PRO A 541 16.70 3.64 20.53
CA PRO A 541 17.02 3.71 19.11
C PRO A 541 16.55 2.45 18.39
N HIS A 542 16.11 2.60 17.14
CA HIS A 542 15.78 1.47 16.28
C HIS A 542 17.00 0.54 16.16
N GLY A 543 16.78 -0.76 16.38
CA GLY A 543 17.86 -1.77 16.36
C GLY A 543 18.56 -2.01 17.71
N ALA A 544 18.25 -1.27 18.78
CA ALA A 544 18.85 -1.45 20.12
C ALA A 544 18.27 -2.64 20.91
N TRP A 545 17.60 -3.60 20.25
CA TRP A 545 16.93 -4.75 20.88
C TRP A 545 17.89 -5.60 21.74
N ASN A 546 19.14 -5.73 21.32
CA ASN A 546 20.14 -6.55 22.02
C ASN A 546 20.53 -5.92 23.37
N ASP A 547 20.64 -4.59 23.42
CA ASP A 547 20.95 -3.86 24.65
C ASP A 547 19.78 -3.95 25.63
N VAL A 548 18.56 -3.80 25.13
CA VAL A 548 17.33 -3.95 25.92
C VAL A 548 17.22 -5.35 26.52
N LEU A 549 17.40 -6.40 25.71
CA LEU A 549 17.36 -7.78 26.19
C LEU A 549 18.50 -8.10 27.16
N SER A 550 19.71 -7.59 26.91
CA SER A 550 20.87 -7.80 27.80
C SER A 550 20.66 -7.16 29.17
N CYS A 551 20.06 -5.97 29.22
CA CYS A 551 19.66 -5.34 30.48
C CYS A 551 18.58 -6.14 31.21
N ALA A 552 17.54 -6.58 30.48
CA ALA A 552 16.47 -7.40 31.04
C ALA A 552 17.00 -8.71 31.65
N ALA A 553 17.88 -9.41 30.92
CA ALA A 553 18.53 -10.64 31.39
C ALA A 553 19.38 -10.47 32.66
N ALA A 554 19.88 -9.25 32.88
CA ALA A 554 20.65 -8.86 34.06
C ALA A 554 19.77 -8.29 35.19
N GLY A 555 18.44 -8.23 35.03
CA GLY A 555 17.53 -7.66 36.01
C GLY A 555 17.63 -6.14 36.14
N ARG A 556 18.13 -5.43 35.12
CA ARG A 556 18.36 -3.98 35.14
C ARG A 556 17.48 -3.25 34.12
N SER A 557 17.09 -2.02 34.44
CA SER A 557 16.38 -1.15 33.48
C SER A 557 17.28 -0.83 32.27
N PRO A 558 16.77 -0.92 31.03
CA PRO A 558 17.50 -0.47 29.85
C PRO A 558 17.64 1.07 29.83
N GLY A 559 18.80 1.58 29.41
CA GLY A 559 19.05 3.01 29.25
C GLY A 559 19.61 3.75 30.50
N PRO A 560 19.73 5.09 30.45
CA PRO A 560 19.17 5.98 29.42
C PRO A 560 19.94 5.90 28.10
N PHE A 561 19.23 5.78 26.99
CA PHE A 561 19.80 5.92 25.66
C PHE A 561 19.92 7.41 25.32
N GLU A 562 20.99 7.80 24.62
CA GLU A 562 21.13 9.14 24.06
C GLU A 562 20.24 9.28 22.83
N ILE A 563 19.02 9.79 23.04
CA ILE A 563 18.03 10.03 21.98
C ILE A 563 17.79 11.54 21.89
N PRO A 564 17.78 12.13 20.68
CA PRO A 564 17.39 13.53 20.50
C PRO A 564 16.02 13.82 21.09
N THR A 565 15.76 15.05 21.55
CA THR A 565 14.43 15.44 22.06
C THR A 565 13.33 15.35 21.01
N THR A 566 13.66 15.52 19.73
CA THR A 566 12.74 15.33 18.60
C THR A 566 13.41 14.52 17.49
N PRO A 567 13.55 13.19 17.65
CA PRO A 567 14.17 12.33 16.65
C PRO A 567 13.21 12.12 15.47
N ALA A 568 13.70 11.62 14.35
CA ALA A 568 12.82 11.14 13.28
C ALA A 568 12.11 9.85 13.72
N ALA A 569 10.89 9.63 13.24
CA ALA A 569 10.08 8.48 13.66
C ALA A 569 10.73 7.13 13.32
N GLU A 570 11.47 7.04 12.22
CA GLU A 570 12.20 5.82 11.85
C GLU A 570 13.39 5.48 12.77
N GLU A 571 13.85 6.43 13.58
CA GLU A 571 15.06 6.29 14.41
C GLU A 571 14.78 5.69 15.79
N ILE A 572 13.53 5.66 16.25
CA ILE A 572 13.19 5.21 17.61
C ILE A 572 12.02 4.22 17.65
N VAL A 573 11.97 3.47 18.75
CA VAL A 573 10.91 2.50 19.03
C VAL A 573 10.47 2.61 20.49
N ALA A 574 9.19 2.30 20.76
CA ALA A 574 8.75 1.91 22.09
C ALA A 574 9.02 0.42 22.26
N SER A 575 9.79 0.02 23.27
CA SER A 575 10.22 -1.37 23.47
C SER A 575 9.87 -1.93 24.84
N LEU A 576 9.54 -3.22 24.86
CA LEU A 576 9.15 -4.00 26.02
C LEU A 576 9.92 -5.31 26.04
N ALA A 577 10.52 -5.66 27.18
CA ALA A 577 11.13 -6.96 27.40
C ALA A 577 10.54 -7.65 28.62
N PHE A 578 10.39 -8.98 28.53
CA PHE A 578 9.98 -9.83 29.63
C PHE A 578 11.05 -10.89 29.92
N ASP A 579 11.55 -10.95 31.15
CA ASP A 579 12.28 -12.10 31.67
C ASP A 579 11.27 -13.07 32.30
N LEU A 580 11.09 -14.23 31.66
CA LEU A 580 10.17 -15.26 32.12
C LEU A 580 10.82 -16.21 33.13
N GLY A 581 12.13 -16.08 33.39
CA GLY A 581 12.88 -17.01 34.20
C GLY A 581 12.89 -18.42 33.58
N GLN A 582 12.73 -19.44 34.42
CA GLN A 582 12.63 -20.84 34.00
C GLN A 582 11.19 -21.18 33.61
N VAL A 583 10.96 -21.45 32.33
CA VAL A 583 9.67 -21.86 31.79
C VAL A 583 9.59 -23.38 31.75
N SER A 584 8.57 -23.94 32.37
CA SER A 584 8.25 -25.38 32.38
C SER A 584 7.00 -25.69 31.55
N SER A 585 6.50 -26.92 31.63
CA SER A 585 5.27 -27.35 30.95
C SER A 585 3.99 -26.67 31.49
N GLN A 586 4.04 -26.04 32.67
CA GLN A 586 2.91 -25.26 33.21
C GLN A 586 2.66 -23.97 32.41
N GLY A 587 3.69 -23.47 31.73
CA GLY A 587 3.61 -22.26 30.92
C GLY A 587 3.69 -20.95 31.70
N VAL A 588 4.08 -19.89 31.01
CA VAL A 588 4.09 -18.51 31.51
C VAL A 588 3.39 -17.62 30.49
N VAL A 589 2.40 -16.86 30.96
CA VAL A 589 1.67 -15.90 30.14
C VAL A 589 2.13 -14.48 30.46
N ARG A 590 2.40 -13.69 29.41
CA ARG A 590 2.61 -12.25 29.48
C ARG A 590 1.75 -11.55 28.43
N TRP A 591 1.29 -10.35 28.73
CA TRP A 591 0.52 -9.54 27.80
C TRP A 591 0.85 -8.07 27.96
N PHE A 592 0.60 -7.32 26.89
CA PHE A 592 0.67 -5.87 26.85
C PHE A 592 -0.39 -5.31 25.90
N MET A 593 -0.61 -4.00 25.95
CA MET A 593 -1.55 -3.28 25.10
C MET A 593 -0.80 -2.39 24.13
N LEU A 594 -1.24 -2.40 22.89
CA LEU A 594 -1.04 -1.31 21.95
C LEU A 594 -2.33 -0.50 21.89
N ALA A 595 -2.24 0.80 22.11
CA ALA A 595 -3.38 1.69 22.04
C ALA A 595 -3.02 2.98 21.29
N TYR A 596 -4.00 3.61 20.66
CA TYR A 596 -3.80 4.88 19.99
C TYR A 596 -4.83 5.91 20.44
N ASP A 597 -4.37 7.09 20.84
CA ASP A 597 -5.22 8.23 21.17
C ASP A 597 -5.06 9.32 20.12
N ASP A 598 -6.05 9.46 19.25
CA ASP A 598 -6.05 10.45 18.17
C ASP A 598 -6.59 11.82 18.60
N LEU A 599 -6.99 12.02 19.86
CA LEU A 599 -7.54 13.28 20.40
C LEU A 599 -8.91 13.69 19.80
N TYR A 600 -8.95 13.86 18.47
CA TYR A 600 -10.10 14.11 17.61
C TYR A 600 -10.03 13.21 16.38
N SER A 601 -11.19 12.72 15.95
CA SER A 601 -11.27 11.63 14.98
C SER A 601 -11.83 12.05 13.63
N ILE A 602 -12.90 12.86 13.65
CA ILE A 602 -13.65 13.24 12.45
C ILE A 602 -14.01 14.72 12.58
N GLN A 603 -13.94 15.45 11.46
CA GLN A 603 -14.57 16.75 11.35
C GLN A 603 -15.93 16.57 10.67
N TYR A 604 -17.02 16.92 11.36
CA TYR A 604 -18.38 16.83 10.83
C TYR A 604 -18.98 18.24 10.74
N MET A 605 -19.24 18.70 9.52
CA MET A 605 -19.72 20.06 9.25
C MET A 605 -18.87 21.14 9.94
N LYS A 606 -17.55 21.06 9.74
CA LYS A 606 -16.52 21.96 10.28
C LYS A 606 -16.37 21.92 11.82
N LYS A 607 -17.07 21.01 12.51
CA LYS A 607 -16.91 20.75 13.94
C LYS A 607 -16.05 19.50 14.15
N ASN A 608 -14.95 19.63 14.89
CA ASN A 608 -14.11 18.50 15.24
C ASN A 608 -14.79 17.68 16.35
N LEU A 609 -14.98 16.38 16.11
CA LEU A 609 -15.60 15.44 17.04
C LEU A 609 -14.54 14.53 17.66
N ARG A 610 -14.69 14.28 18.97
CA ARG A 610 -13.85 13.34 19.72
C ARG A 610 -14.29 11.89 19.43
N PRO A 611 -13.38 10.91 19.52
CA PRO A 611 -13.76 9.49 19.41
C PRO A 611 -14.80 9.11 20.47
N TYR A 612 -15.66 8.15 20.13
CA TYR A 612 -16.84 7.80 20.92
C TYR A 612 -16.52 7.36 22.36
N TRP A 613 -15.40 6.67 22.57
CA TRP A 613 -14.96 6.23 23.90
C TRP A 613 -14.64 7.40 24.86
N ARG A 614 -14.39 8.62 24.35
CA ARG A 614 -14.09 9.83 25.14
C ARG A 614 -15.34 10.60 25.58
N ARG A 615 -16.53 10.25 25.10
CA ARG A 615 -17.76 11.07 25.27
C ARG A 615 -18.16 11.32 26.73
N ASN A 616 -17.78 10.42 27.64
CA ASN A 616 -18.06 10.53 29.07
C ASN A 616 -16.89 11.15 29.86
N GLY A 617 -16.00 11.89 29.18
CA GLY A 617 -14.85 12.57 29.80
C GLY A 617 -13.62 11.70 30.02
N TRP A 618 -13.57 10.49 29.44
CA TRP A 618 -12.36 9.65 29.50
C TRP A 618 -11.21 10.29 28.74
N GLU A 619 -10.04 10.26 29.37
CA GLU A 619 -8.75 10.53 28.75
C GLU A 619 -7.97 9.22 28.53
N ALA A 620 -6.84 9.28 27.81
CA ALA A 620 -6.05 8.09 27.49
C ALA A 620 -5.70 7.25 28.74
N ALA A 621 -5.40 7.91 29.85
CA ALA A 621 -5.12 7.25 31.13
C ALA A 621 -6.32 6.49 31.72
N ASP A 622 -7.56 6.94 31.49
CA ASP A 622 -8.77 6.24 31.91
C ASP A 622 -9.01 5.01 31.02
N LEU A 623 -8.86 5.17 29.71
CA LEU A 623 -8.96 4.07 28.73
C LEU A 623 -7.97 2.94 29.06
N LEU A 624 -6.69 3.27 29.28
CA LEU A 624 -5.65 2.29 29.57
C LEU A 624 -5.92 1.53 30.88
N ARG A 625 -6.34 2.23 31.94
CA ARG A 625 -6.72 1.59 33.22
C ARG A 625 -7.93 0.67 33.06
N ALA A 626 -8.97 1.12 32.36
CA ALA A 626 -10.15 0.30 32.11
C ALA A 626 -9.80 -0.94 31.26
N ALA A 627 -9.04 -0.75 30.18
CA ALA A 627 -8.61 -1.83 29.30
C ALA A 627 -7.74 -2.86 30.03
N ALA A 628 -6.80 -2.45 30.88
CA ALA A 628 -6.00 -3.37 31.67
C ALA A 628 -6.84 -4.16 32.68
N LYS A 629 -7.74 -3.49 33.39
CA LYS A 629 -8.66 -4.11 34.35
C LYS A 629 -9.58 -5.14 33.67
N ASP A 630 -10.05 -4.82 32.47
CA ASP A 630 -11.04 -5.64 31.75
C ASP A 630 -10.41 -6.84 31.01
N TYR A 631 -9.08 -6.90 30.87
CA TYR A 631 -8.37 -7.88 30.03
C TYR A 631 -8.84 -9.33 30.22
N GLN A 632 -8.85 -9.84 31.45
CA GLN A 632 -9.21 -11.24 31.72
C GLN A 632 -10.66 -11.55 31.32
N THR A 633 -11.58 -10.62 31.57
CA THR A 633 -12.99 -10.77 31.22
C THR A 633 -13.20 -10.65 29.71
N LEU A 634 -12.53 -9.71 29.07
CA LEU A 634 -12.61 -9.50 27.62
C LEU A 634 -12.02 -10.66 26.84
N SER A 635 -10.91 -11.23 27.29
CA SER A 635 -10.30 -12.43 26.68
C SER A 635 -11.30 -13.59 26.61
N LYS A 636 -12.01 -13.88 27.71
CA LYS A 636 -13.05 -14.92 27.75
C LYS A 636 -14.26 -14.58 26.88
N ARG A 637 -14.72 -13.32 26.90
CA ARG A 637 -15.86 -12.87 26.08
C ARG A 637 -15.56 -12.94 24.59
N CYS A 638 -14.38 -12.49 24.17
CA CYS A 638 -13.92 -12.56 22.78
C CYS A 638 -13.82 -14.01 22.31
N ALA A 639 -13.28 -14.91 23.16
CA ALA A 639 -13.23 -16.33 22.83
C ALA A 639 -14.62 -16.94 22.64
N ALA A 640 -15.53 -16.72 23.58
CA ALA A 640 -16.89 -17.23 23.48
C ALA A 640 -17.66 -16.65 22.27
N PHE A 641 -17.46 -15.37 21.97
CA PHE A 641 -18.06 -14.72 20.81
C PHE A 641 -17.53 -15.29 19.49
N ASP A 642 -16.21 -15.47 19.37
CA ASP A 642 -15.59 -16.09 18.20
C ASP A 642 -16.16 -17.51 17.99
N ASP A 643 -16.19 -18.34 19.03
CA ASP A 643 -16.65 -19.72 18.94
C ASP A 643 -18.13 -19.78 18.47
N GLU A 644 -18.98 -18.93 19.05
CA GLU A 644 -20.40 -18.86 18.71
C GLU A 644 -20.62 -18.36 17.28
N LEU A 645 -19.99 -17.24 16.90
CA LEU A 645 -20.14 -16.66 15.56
C LEU A 645 -19.61 -17.60 14.48
N MET A 646 -18.47 -18.25 14.72
CA MET A 646 -17.92 -19.22 13.79
C MET A 646 -18.84 -20.44 13.62
N ALA A 647 -19.43 -20.95 14.71
CA ALA A 647 -20.38 -22.05 14.63
C ALA A 647 -21.63 -21.69 13.80
N ASP A 648 -22.19 -20.50 14.00
CA ASP A 648 -23.35 -20.03 13.23
C ASP A 648 -23.02 -19.76 11.76
N LEU A 649 -21.85 -19.18 11.48
CA LEU A 649 -21.36 -19.01 10.11
C LEU A 649 -21.15 -20.36 9.40
N ILE A 650 -20.59 -21.36 10.08
CA ILE A 650 -20.46 -22.71 9.52
C ILE A 650 -21.84 -23.30 9.21
N ARG A 651 -22.82 -23.13 10.12
CA ARG A 651 -24.18 -23.64 9.93
C ARG A 651 -24.86 -23.00 8.72
N VAL A 652 -24.72 -21.68 8.56
CA VAL A 652 -25.43 -20.87 7.56
C VAL A 652 -24.70 -20.77 6.22
N GLY A 653 -23.37 -20.89 6.22
CA GLY A 653 -22.50 -20.66 5.06
C GLY A 653 -21.51 -21.79 4.71
N GLY A 654 -21.22 -22.70 5.64
CA GLY A 654 -20.15 -23.69 5.51
C GLY A 654 -18.80 -23.17 6.02
N ALA A 655 -17.81 -24.06 6.11
CA ALA A 655 -16.51 -23.75 6.72
C ALA A 655 -15.70 -22.68 5.98
N ASN A 656 -15.79 -22.66 4.65
CA ASN A 656 -15.11 -21.68 3.81
C ASN A 656 -15.69 -20.28 3.97
N HIS A 657 -17.03 -20.17 4.04
CA HIS A 657 -17.70 -18.91 4.35
C HIS A 657 -17.35 -18.39 5.75
N ALA A 658 -17.30 -19.25 6.76
CA ALA A 658 -16.90 -18.84 8.10
C ALA A 658 -15.50 -18.24 8.14
N LYS A 659 -14.54 -18.82 7.41
CA LYS A 659 -13.16 -18.27 7.28
C LYS A 659 -13.15 -16.93 6.54
N LEU A 660 -13.94 -16.79 5.48
CA LEU A 660 -14.10 -15.53 4.75
C LEU A 660 -14.63 -14.42 5.67
N CYS A 661 -15.70 -14.71 6.42
CA CYS A 661 -16.29 -13.79 7.40
C CYS A 661 -15.32 -13.45 8.53
N ALA A 662 -14.56 -14.40 9.06
CA ALA A 662 -13.56 -14.15 10.09
C ALA A 662 -12.47 -13.16 9.62
N LEU A 663 -12.02 -13.30 8.37
CA LEU A 663 -11.05 -12.37 7.77
C LEU A 663 -11.65 -10.97 7.54
N ALA A 664 -12.91 -10.90 7.07
CA ALA A 664 -13.61 -9.65 6.82
C ALA A 664 -13.94 -8.84 8.09
N TYR A 665 -14.19 -9.53 9.21
CA TYR A 665 -14.83 -8.97 10.39
C TYR A 665 -14.18 -7.69 10.91
N ARG A 666 -12.88 -7.75 11.27
CA ARG A 666 -12.14 -6.56 11.75
C ARG A 666 -11.83 -5.59 10.63
N GLN A 667 -11.61 -6.07 9.40
CA GLN A 667 -11.36 -5.18 8.25
C GLN A 667 -12.50 -4.18 8.06
N CYS A 668 -13.74 -4.67 8.08
CA CYS A 668 -14.92 -3.84 7.89
C CYS A 668 -15.07 -2.77 8.99
N PHE A 669 -14.95 -3.15 10.27
CA PHE A 669 -15.03 -2.19 11.37
C PHE A 669 -13.88 -1.18 11.35
N ALA A 670 -12.66 -1.65 11.07
CA ALA A 670 -11.47 -0.82 10.98
C ALA A 670 -11.45 0.10 9.76
N ALA A 671 -12.40 -0.02 8.83
CA ALA A 671 -12.55 0.91 7.73
C ALA A 671 -13.38 2.15 8.09
N GLY A 672 -13.75 2.35 9.35
CA GLY A 672 -14.40 3.58 9.82
C GLY A 672 -14.08 3.91 11.26
N LYS A 673 -14.61 5.06 11.72
CA LYS A 673 -14.39 5.53 13.09
C LYS A 673 -15.69 5.95 13.77
N PHE A 674 -15.83 5.55 15.03
CA PHE A 674 -16.94 5.97 15.89
C PHE A 674 -16.60 7.26 16.62
N VAL A 675 -17.48 8.25 16.51
CA VAL A 675 -17.43 9.52 17.24
C VAL A 675 -18.74 9.74 17.99
N ALA A 676 -18.74 10.63 18.97
CA ALA A 676 -19.97 11.02 19.66
C ALA A 676 -20.51 12.33 19.08
N ASP A 677 -21.83 12.39 18.91
CA ASP A 677 -22.53 13.65 18.69
C ASP A 677 -22.72 14.44 19.99
N ASP A 678 -23.40 15.60 19.91
CA ASP A 678 -23.63 16.47 21.06
C ASP A 678 -24.55 15.87 22.15
N ASN A 679 -25.30 14.82 21.83
CA ASN A 679 -26.12 14.07 22.77
C ASN A 679 -25.41 12.81 23.28
N GLY A 680 -24.13 12.61 22.92
CA GLY A 680 -23.36 11.42 23.28
C GLY A 680 -23.77 10.16 22.52
N GLN A 681 -24.53 10.27 21.42
CA GLN A 681 -24.93 9.14 20.59
C GLN A 681 -23.84 8.81 19.56
N PRO A 682 -23.70 7.52 19.17
CA PRO A 682 -22.65 7.10 18.25
C PRO A 682 -22.98 7.54 16.82
N LEU A 683 -22.01 8.19 16.18
CA LEU A 683 -21.94 8.37 14.73
C LEU A 683 -20.74 7.55 14.22
N GLN A 684 -20.89 6.90 13.08
CA GLN A 684 -19.82 6.19 12.41
C GLN A 684 -19.59 6.81 11.04
N PHE A 685 -18.32 7.02 10.70
CA PHE A 685 -17.91 7.46 9.39
C PHE A 685 -16.93 6.48 8.79
N CYS A 686 -17.32 5.79 7.71
CA CYS A 686 -16.44 4.91 6.96
C CYS A 686 -15.55 5.72 6.00
N LYS A 687 -14.29 5.31 5.90
CA LYS A 687 -13.36 5.69 4.83
C LYS A 687 -13.48 4.65 3.72
N GLU A 688 -13.46 5.08 2.47
CA GLU A 688 -13.35 4.13 1.35
C GLU A 688 -12.01 3.38 1.31
N ASN A 689 -11.01 3.89 2.02
CA ASN A 689 -9.61 3.50 2.13
C ASN A 689 -8.80 3.64 0.82
N HIS A 690 -9.27 3.11 -0.30
CA HIS A 690 -8.56 3.20 -1.57
C HIS A 690 -9.56 3.24 -2.72
N SER A 691 -10.21 4.39 -2.92
CA SER A 691 -11.25 4.64 -3.92
C SER A 691 -11.64 6.12 -4.08
N ASN A 692 -10.69 7.06 -3.92
CA ASN A 692 -10.84 8.54 -3.86
C ASN A 692 -10.94 9.11 -2.44
N GLY A 693 -10.88 8.27 -1.41
CA GLY A 693 -10.82 8.69 -0.01
C GLY A 693 -12.06 9.40 0.48
N CYS A 694 -13.23 9.15 -0.12
CA CYS A 694 -14.47 9.75 0.34
C CYS A 694 -14.86 9.21 1.73
N ILE A 695 -15.71 9.98 2.42
CA ILE A 695 -16.21 9.65 3.75
C ILE A 695 -17.73 9.45 3.72
N GLY A 696 -18.20 8.36 4.32
CA GLY A 696 -19.63 8.07 4.39
C GLY A 696 -20.27 7.89 3.01
N THR A 697 -19.58 7.24 2.07
CA THR A 697 -20.08 6.98 0.72
C THR A 697 -21.16 5.91 0.72
N SER A 698 -22.31 6.19 0.10
CA SER A 698 -23.50 5.36 0.17
C SER A 698 -23.38 4.03 -0.56
N ASP A 699 -22.87 4.03 -1.78
CA ASP A 699 -22.59 2.82 -2.54
C ASP A 699 -21.46 1.96 -1.92
N VAL A 700 -20.74 2.48 -0.92
CA VAL A 700 -19.72 1.75 -0.14
C VAL A 700 -20.27 1.24 1.19
N PHE A 701 -21.03 2.06 1.93
CA PHE A 701 -21.67 1.58 3.15
C PHE A 701 -22.84 0.63 2.85
N TYR A 702 -23.39 0.65 1.64
CA TYR A 702 -24.42 -0.30 1.20
C TYR A 702 -23.92 -1.76 1.22
N PRO A 703 -22.81 -2.13 0.54
CA PRO A 703 -22.22 -3.45 0.68
C PRO A 703 -21.56 -3.67 2.04
N MET A 704 -21.15 -2.64 2.79
CA MET A 704 -20.72 -2.76 4.19
C MET A 704 -21.86 -3.19 5.13
N SER A 705 -23.08 -2.73 4.83
CA SER A 705 -24.23 -2.77 5.74
C SER A 705 -24.63 -4.16 6.25
N PRO A 706 -24.44 -5.29 5.55
CA PRO A 706 -24.88 -6.58 6.07
C PRO A 706 -24.25 -6.95 7.41
N GLN A 707 -22.98 -6.59 7.62
CA GLN A 707 -22.32 -6.79 8.91
C GLN A 707 -22.95 -5.91 10.00
N PHE A 708 -23.22 -4.65 9.73
CA PHE A 708 -23.80 -3.72 10.70
C PHE A 708 -25.27 -4.05 11.02
N LEU A 709 -26.07 -4.41 10.00
CA LEU A 709 -27.45 -4.84 10.15
C LEU A 709 -27.57 -6.14 10.96
N LEU A 710 -26.62 -7.06 10.79
CA LEU A 710 -26.60 -8.32 11.55
C LEU A 710 -26.47 -8.08 13.06
N PHE A 711 -25.64 -7.12 13.47
CA PHE A 711 -25.29 -6.91 14.87
C PHE A 711 -26.12 -5.85 15.60
N GLY A 712 -27.04 -5.17 14.91
CA GLY A 712 -28.18 -4.51 15.56
C GLY A 712 -28.44 -3.07 15.13
N PRO A 713 -29.60 -2.49 15.55
CA PRO A 713 -30.04 -1.18 15.10
C PRO A 713 -29.08 -0.04 15.42
N SER A 714 -28.42 -0.02 16.59
CA SER A 714 -27.48 1.05 16.94
C SER A 714 -26.31 1.16 15.97
N LEU A 715 -25.74 0.02 15.57
CA LEU A 715 -24.67 -0.02 14.59
C LEU A 715 -25.17 0.45 13.22
N ALA A 716 -26.28 -0.10 12.73
CA ALA A 716 -26.84 0.29 11.44
C ALA A 716 -27.18 1.79 11.37
N LYS A 717 -27.78 2.33 12.43
CA LYS A 717 -28.13 3.76 12.49
C LYS A 717 -26.92 4.67 12.61
N SER A 718 -25.82 4.22 13.22
CA SER A 718 -24.63 5.07 13.46
C SER A 718 -24.02 5.64 12.17
N PHE A 719 -24.05 4.91 11.04
CA PHE A 719 -23.58 5.44 9.75
C PHE A 719 -24.70 6.07 8.92
N LEU A 720 -25.96 5.66 9.11
CA LEU A 720 -27.12 6.24 8.41
C LEU A 720 -27.45 7.65 8.92
N VAL A 721 -27.38 7.89 10.23
CA VAL A 721 -27.73 9.18 10.83
C VAL A 721 -26.93 10.36 10.25
N PRO A 722 -25.59 10.36 10.23
CA PRO A 722 -24.85 11.50 9.69
C PRO A 722 -25.17 11.73 8.20
N PHE A 723 -25.39 10.65 7.45
CA PHE A 723 -25.75 10.73 6.04
C PHE A 723 -27.15 11.30 5.81
N MET A 724 -28.15 10.77 6.51
CA MET A 724 -29.54 11.20 6.41
C MET A 724 -29.72 12.64 6.93
N ASN A 725 -28.97 13.03 7.96
CA ASN A 725 -28.95 14.40 8.46
C ASN A 725 -28.43 15.39 7.39
N TYR A 726 -27.39 15.03 6.65
CA TYR A 726 -26.90 15.82 5.53
C TYR A 726 -27.90 15.85 4.37
N ALA A 727 -28.43 14.70 3.98
CA ALA A 727 -29.40 14.57 2.89
C ALA A 727 -30.72 15.31 3.14
N ALA A 728 -31.14 15.42 4.40
CA ALA A 728 -32.32 16.18 4.81
C ALA A 728 -32.05 17.68 5.03
N SER A 729 -30.79 18.11 4.95
CA SER A 729 -30.42 19.51 5.16
C SER A 729 -30.70 20.37 3.94
N PRO A 730 -30.85 21.70 4.09
CA PRO A 730 -30.99 22.63 2.97
C PRO A 730 -29.80 22.65 1.99
N ARG A 731 -28.67 22.04 2.34
CA ARG A 731 -27.49 21.97 1.47
C ARG A 731 -27.72 21.01 0.29
N TRP A 732 -28.49 19.95 0.50
CA TRP A 732 -28.80 18.98 -0.53
C TRP A 732 -30.17 19.28 -1.15
N LYS A 733 -30.15 19.83 -2.36
CA LYS A 733 -31.34 20.34 -3.06
C LYS A 733 -31.90 19.41 -4.14
N PHE A 734 -31.20 18.31 -4.43
CA PHE A 734 -31.53 17.42 -5.55
C PHE A 734 -32.61 16.40 -5.15
N PRO A 735 -33.42 15.91 -6.10
CA PRO A 735 -34.53 15.01 -5.82
C PRO A 735 -34.13 13.54 -5.57
N PHE A 736 -32.84 13.26 -5.43
CA PHE A 736 -32.25 11.93 -5.23
C PHE A 736 -31.26 11.98 -4.05
N ALA A 737 -30.84 10.82 -3.53
CA ALA A 737 -29.90 10.77 -2.40
C ALA A 737 -28.48 11.26 -2.78
N PRO A 738 -27.72 11.88 -1.87
CA PRO A 738 -26.31 12.20 -2.10
C PRO A 738 -25.47 10.94 -2.25
N HIS A 739 -24.21 11.10 -2.66
CA HIS A 739 -23.23 10.03 -2.80
C HIS A 739 -22.36 9.87 -1.55
N ASP A 740 -21.77 10.96 -1.05
CA ASP A 740 -20.83 10.96 0.08
C ASP A 740 -21.01 12.21 0.96
N LEU A 741 -20.21 12.29 2.03
CA LEU A 741 -20.19 13.41 2.97
C LEU A 741 -18.92 14.27 2.86
N GLY A 742 -18.02 13.99 1.90
CA GLY A 742 -16.76 14.70 1.71
C GLY A 742 -15.56 13.76 1.57
N THR A 743 -14.40 14.19 2.04
CA THR A 743 -13.14 13.44 1.97
C THR A 743 -12.64 13.11 3.36
N TYR A 744 -12.41 11.85 3.69
CA TYR A 744 -12.05 11.40 5.04
C TYR A 744 -10.75 12.06 5.53
N PRO A 745 -10.69 12.61 6.76
CA PRO A 745 -11.67 12.52 7.86
C PRO A 745 -12.67 13.71 7.93
N HIS A 746 -12.91 14.41 6.83
CA HIS A 746 -13.76 15.61 6.75
C HIS A 746 -15.12 15.31 6.11
N ALA A 747 -16.14 15.12 6.95
CA ALA A 747 -17.54 15.03 6.55
C ALA A 747 -18.18 16.43 6.44
N ASN A 748 -17.78 17.21 5.43
CA ASN A 748 -18.14 18.62 5.26
C ASN A 748 -19.09 18.94 4.09
N GLY A 749 -19.57 17.91 3.38
CA GLY A 749 -20.43 18.01 2.21
C GLY A 749 -19.87 17.21 1.03
N GLN A 750 -20.75 16.78 0.14
CA GLN A 750 -20.40 15.89 -0.96
C GLN A 750 -19.32 16.47 -1.88
N VAL A 751 -18.35 15.65 -2.25
CA VAL A 751 -17.29 16.00 -3.22
C VAL A 751 -17.38 15.24 -4.54
N TYR A 752 -18.03 14.08 -4.59
CA TYR A 752 -18.15 13.30 -5.83
C TYR A 752 -19.09 13.96 -6.85
N GLY A 753 -18.79 13.74 -8.13
CA GLY A 753 -19.56 14.26 -9.26
C GLY A 753 -19.63 15.79 -9.26
N GLY A 754 -20.80 16.33 -9.52
CA GLY A 754 -21.07 17.77 -9.48
C GLY A 754 -21.16 18.39 -8.08
N GLY A 755 -20.84 17.64 -7.02
CA GLY A 755 -20.98 18.04 -5.62
C GLY A 755 -22.37 18.60 -5.30
N GLU A 756 -22.43 19.64 -4.47
CA GLU A 756 -23.68 20.35 -4.12
C GLU A 756 -24.17 21.30 -5.25
N ARG A 757 -23.45 21.36 -6.39
CA ARG A 757 -23.63 22.40 -7.41
C ARG A 757 -24.48 21.92 -8.59
N THR A 758 -24.18 20.74 -9.14
CA THR A 758 -24.80 20.23 -10.38
C THR A 758 -25.14 18.74 -10.31
N GLU A 759 -26.01 18.28 -11.21
CA GLU A 759 -26.38 16.86 -11.35
C GLU A 759 -25.39 16.04 -12.19
N GLN A 760 -24.30 16.66 -12.68
CA GLN A 760 -23.33 15.97 -13.54
C GLN A 760 -22.60 14.86 -12.77
N ASN A 761 -22.45 13.69 -13.39
CA ASN A 761 -21.74 12.52 -12.85
C ASN A 761 -22.23 12.08 -11.44
N GLN A 762 -23.50 12.29 -11.13
CA GLN A 762 -24.16 11.77 -9.93
C GLN A 762 -24.66 10.34 -10.14
N MET A 763 -24.98 9.64 -9.04
CA MET A 763 -25.53 8.27 -9.05
C MET A 763 -26.97 8.19 -8.50
N PRO A 764 -27.94 8.92 -9.07
CA PRO A 764 -29.22 9.18 -8.44
C PRO A 764 -30.09 7.94 -8.16
N VAL A 765 -30.13 6.95 -9.06
CA VAL A 765 -30.92 5.72 -8.87
C VAL A 765 -30.23 4.77 -7.90
N GLU A 766 -28.92 4.66 -8.00
CA GLU A 766 -28.07 3.83 -7.15
C GLU A 766 -28.26 4.22 -5.68
N GLU A 767 -28.05 5.50 -5.36
CA GLU A 767 -28.07 5.96 -3.97
C GLU A 767 -29.48 6.01 -3.38
N SER A 768 -30.46 6.46 -4.16
CA SER A 768 -31.85 6.44 -3.72
C SER A 768 -32.33 5.01 -3.41
N GLY A 769 -31.92 4.03 -4.23
CA GLY A 769 -32.20 2.62 -4.00
C GLY A 769 -31.50 2.07 -2.76
N ASN A 770 -30.21 2.37 -2.59
CA ASN A 770 -29.41 1.98 -1.44
C ASN A 770 -30.11 2.41 -0.13
N LEU A 771 -30.44 3.70 0.01
CA LEU A 771 -30.99 4.23 1.25
C LEU A 771 -32.40 3.70 1.56
N LEU A 772 -33.29 3.59 0.56
CA LEU A 772 -34.63 3.03 0.79
C LEU A 772 -34.57 1.59 1.31
N ILE A 773 -33.67 0.77 0.74
CA ILE A 773 -33.44 -0.61 1.16
C ILE A 773 -32.90 -0.66 2.60
N LEU A 774 -31.88 0.13 2.92
CA LEU A 774 -31.27 0.14 4.25
C LEU A 774 -32.24 0.63 5.33
N MET A 775 -33.03 1.67 5.04
CA MET A 775 -34.04 2.18 5.97
C MET A 775 -35.14 1.15 6.23
N ALA A 776 -35.57 0.40 5.21
CA ALA A 776 -36.50 -0.72 5.38
C ALA A 776 -35.88 -1.90 6.16
N ALA A 777 -34.58 -2.17 5.96
CA ALA A 777 -33.87 -3.21 6.71
C ALA A 777 -33.80 -2.87 8.21
N VAL A 778 -33.47 -1.61 8.56
CA VAL A 778 -33.51 -1.14 9.96
C VAL A 778 -34.93 -1.23 10.52
N ALA A 779 -35.95 -0.77 9.78
CA ALA A 779 -37.34 -0.85 10.23
C ALA A 779 -37.83 -2.30 10.42
N GLN A 780 -37.34 -3.24 9.61
CA GLN A 780 -37.62 -4.66 9.78
C GLN A 780 -37.02 -5.23 11.06
N ILE A 781 -35.77 -4.86 11.40
CA ILE A 781 -35.14 -5.29 12.66
C ILE A 781 -35.93 -4.76 13.87
N GLU A 782 -36.33 -3.49 13.82
CA GLU A 782 -37.05 -2.83 14.92
C GLU A 782 -38.55 -3.16 14.99
N GLY A 783 -39.09 -3.79 13.93
CA GLY A 783 -40.51 -4.08 13.80
C GLY A 783 -41.40 -2.83 13.63
N ASN A 784 -40.82 -1.66 13.36
CA ASN A 784 -41.54 -0.40 13.17
C ASN A 784 -40.72 0.60 12.34
N ALA A 785 -41.37 1.62 11.80
CA ALA A 785 -40.74 2.63 10.95
C ALA A 785 -40.47 3.98 11.64
N SER A 786 -40.32 3.99 12.98
CA SER A 786 -40.15 5.26 13.73
C SER A 786 -38.88 6.00 13.33
N PHE A 787 -37.76 5.29 13.16
CA PHE A 787 -36.51 5.91 12.69
C PHE A 787 -36.63 6.47 11.27
N ALA A 788 -37.21 5.70 10.35
CA ALA A 788 -37.46 6.16 8.98
C ALA A 788 -38.39 7.37 8.90
N SER A 789 -39.31 7.50 9.87
CA SER A 789 -40.25 8.62 9.91
C SER A 789 -39.59 9.97 10.19
N LEU A 790 -38.37 9.99 10.75
CA LEU A 790 -37.59 11.22 10.93
C LEU A 790 -37.21 11.88 9.59
N TYR A 791 -37.07 11.08 8.53
CA TYR A 791 -36.59 11.53 7.21
C TYR A 791 -37.63 11.28 6.11
N TRP A 792 -38.91 11.17 6.49
CA TRP A 792 -39.98 10.76 5.56
C TRP A 792 -40.07 11.60 4.28
N PRO A 793 -39.91 12.94 4.30
CA PRO A 793 -39.95 13.74 3.07
C PRO A 793 -38.88 13.31 2.05
N GLN A 794 -37.67 13.01 2.50
CA GLN A 794 -36.58 12.53 1.64
C GLN A 794 -36.89 11.15 1.09
N LEU A 795 -37.35 10.21 1.93
CA LEU A 795 -37.68 8.85 1.49
C LEU A 795 -38.80 8.84 0.45
N GLU A 796 -39.83 9.67 0.64
CA GLU A 796 -40.93 9.82 -0.33
C GLU A 796 -40.46 10.45 -1.64
N GLN A 797 -39.59 11.46 -1.57
CA GLN A 797 -39.00 12.09 -2.76
C GLN A 797 -38.17 11.07 -3.56
N TRP A 798 -37.34 10.28 -2.90
CA TRP A 798 -36.50 9.26 -3.54
C TRP A 798 -37.33 8.12 -4.11
N ALA A 799 -38.37 7.67 -3.41
CA ALA A 799 -39.29 6.66 -3.95
C ALA A 799 -40.02 7.18 -5.19
N SER A 800 -40.40 8.45 -5.21
CA SER A 800 -41.00 9.10 -6.39
C SER A 800 -40.00 9.20 -7.54
N TYR A 801 -38.74 9.56 -7.26
CA TYR A 801 -37.67 9.58 -8.26
C TYR A 801 -37.45 8.18 -8.88
N LEU A 802 -37.40 7.13 -8.07
CA LEU A 802 -37.26 5.75 -8.57
C LEU A 802 -38.49 5.27 -9.37
N LYS A 803 -39.69 5.72 -9.00
CA LYS A 803 -40.92 5.45 -9.77
C LYS A 803 -40.82 6.05 -11.18
N ASP A 804 -40.26 7.25 -11.31
CA ASP A 804 -40.18 7.96 -12.59
C ASP A 804 -38.97 7.54 -13.44
N LYS A 805 -37.82 7.27 -12.81
CA LYS A 805 -36.52 7.11 -13.49
C LYS A 805 -35.81 5.78 -13.20
N GLY A 806 -36.34 4.93 -12.33
CA GLY A 806 -35.65 3.74 -11.84
C GLY A 806 -35.77 2.48 -12.70
N PHE A 807 -36.83 2.34 -13.53
CA PHE A 807 -37.04 1.09 -14.28
C PHE A 807 -36.00 0.88 -15.39
N ASP A 808 -35.84 1.86 -16.29
CA ASP A 808 -34.86 1.80 -17.38
C ASP A 808 -33.95 3.02 -17.25
N PRO A 809 -32.93 2.95 -16.39
CA PRO A 809 -32.07 4.10 -16.10
C PRO A 809 -31.37 4.53 -17.39
N GLU A 810 -31.42 5.84 -17.68
CA GLU A 810 -30.69 6.47 -18.79
C GLU A 810 -29.17 6.42 -18.52
N ASN A 811 -28.40 7.41 -18.97
CA ASN A 811 -26.95 7.39 -18.78
C ASN A 811 -26.52 7.97 -17.42
N GLN A 812 -26.39 7.11 -16.40
CA GLN A 812 -25.79 7.47 -15.09
C GLN A 812 -24.65 6.52 -14.69
N LEU A 813 -23.83 6.92 -13.72
CA LEU A 813 -22.91 6.02 -13.04
C LEU A 813 -23.66 5.13 -12.04
N CYS A 814 -23.06 3.98 -11.73
CA CYS A 814 -23.45 3.11 -10.62
C CYS A 814 -22.21 2.79 -9.79
N THR A 815 -22.36 2.05 -8.70
CA THR A 815 -21.24 1.66 -7.80
C THR A 815 -20.05 0.99 -8.52
N ASP A 816 -20.29 0.37 -9.67
CA ASP A 816 -19.25 -0.20 -10.52
C ASP A 816 -18.67 0.87 -11.50
N ASP A 817 -18.44 2.09 -11.01
CA ASP A 817 -18.02 3.27 -11.78
C ASP A 817 -16.66 3.10 -12.47
N PHE A 818 -15.79 2.28 -11.89
CA PHE A 818 -14.52 1.82 -12.48
C PHE A 818 -14.71 1.06 -13.80
N ALA A 819 -15.92 0.58 -14.10
CA ALA A 819 -16.28 -0.03 -15.38
C ALA A 819 -16.94 0.96 -16.35
N GLY A 820 -17.01 2.25 -15.99
CA GLY A 820 -17.59 3.34 -16.76
C GLY A 820 -19.12 3.40 -16.72
N HIS A 821 -19.67 4.44 -17.34
CA HIS A 821 -21.13 4.63 -17.48
C HIS A 821 -21.78 3.46 -18.23
N LEU A 822 -22.96 3.06 -17.77
CA LEU A 822 -23.77 2.02 -18.41
C LEU A 822 -25.26 2.42 -18.38
N ALA A 823 -25.74 2.92 -19.51
CA ALA A 823 -27.17 3.12 -19.72
C ALA A 823 -27.92 1.79 -19.76
N HIS A 824 -29.21 1.83 -19.45
CA HIS A 824 -30.14 0.70 -19.50
C HIS A 824 -29.74 -0.47 -18.59
N ASN A 825 -29.00 -0.19 -17.50
CA ASN A 825 -28.43 -1.19 -16.61
C ASN A 825 -29.52 -2.01 -15.89
N VAL A 826 -29.57 -3.31 -16.21
CA VAL A 826 -30.58 -4.26 -15.73
C VAL A 826 -30.43 -4.55 -14.23
N ASN A 827 -29.21 -4.62 -13.69
CA ASN A 827 -29.00 -4.86 -12.27
C ASN A 827 -29.29 -3.61 -11.42
N LEU A 828 -29.04 -2.41 -11.96
CA LEU A 828 -29.43 -1.15 -11.33
C LEU A 828 -30.97 -1.00 -11.31
N SER A 829 -31.66 -1.41 -12.38
CA SER A 829 -33.12 -1.51 -12.39
C SER A 829 -33.66 -2.42 -11.30
N ALA A 830 -33.04 -3.59 -11.09
CA ALA A 830 -33.43 -4.51 -10.01
C ALA A 830 -33.29 -3.87 -8.61
N LYS A 831 -32.26 -3.03 -8.40
CA LYS A 831 -32.11 -2.22 -7.18
C LYS A 831 -33.24 -1.22 -7.02
N ALA A 832 -33.59 -0.47 -8.06
CA ALA A 832 -34.69 0.49 -8.02
C ALA A 832 -36.02 -0.18 -7.66
N ILE A 833 -36.29 -1.36 -8.25
CA ILE A 833 -37.47 -2.19 -7.97
C ILE A 833 -37.50 -2.62 -6.50
N CYS A 834 -36.38 -3.11 -5.97
CA CYS A 834 -36.26 -3.46 -4.55
C CYS A 834 -36.41 -2.23 -3.64
N GLY A 835 -35.91 -1.05 -4.05
CA GLY A 835 -36.09 0.22 -3.34
C GLY A 835 -37.56 0.65 -3.25
N LEU A 836 -38.33 0.52 -4.33
CA LEU A 836 -39.77 0.78 -4.33
C LEU A 836 -40.53 -0.20 -3.44
N GLY A 837 -40.17 -1.49 -3.47
CA GLY A 837 -40.73 -2.49 -2.55
C GLY A 837 -40.38 -2.22 -1.09
N ALA A 838 -39.14 -1.79 -0.83
CA ALA A 838 -38.69 -1.37 0.50
C ALA A 838 -39.48 -0.16 1.02
N PHE A 839 -39.75 0.83 0.17
CA PHE A 839 -40.62 1.96 0.53
C PHE A 839 -42.06 1.53 0.81
N ALA A 840 -42.63 0.61 0.02
CA ALA A 840 -43.94 0.04 0.28
C ALA A 840 -44.01 -0.64 1.66
N LYS A 841 -42.94 -1.36 2.04
CA LYS A 841 -42.80 -1.97 3.37
C LYS A 841 -42.71 -0.94 4.49
N LEU A 842 -41.99 0.16 4.28
CA LEU A 842 -41.96 1.26 5.25
C LEU A 842 -43.35 1.89 5.45
N CYS A 843 -44.11 2.10 4.37
CA CYS A 843 -45.51 2.55 4.45
C CYS A 843 -46.37 1.58 5.26
N GLU A 844 -46.22 0.27 5.05
CA GLU A 844 -46.94 -0.76 5.80
C GLU A 844 -46.63 -0.67 7.31
N LEU A 845 -45.35 -0.58 7.68
CA LEU A 845 -44.90 -0.45 9.08
C LEU A 845 -45.33 0.87 9.74
N ARG A 846 -45.70 1.89 8.96
CA ARG A 846 -46.32 3.15 9.44
C ARG A 846 -47.84 3.09 9.52
N GLY A 847 -48.47 2.03 9.00
CA GLY A 847 -49.93 1.94 8.89
C GLY A 847 -50.52 2.68 7.67
N GLU A 848 -49.70 3.15 6.73
CA GLU A 848 -50.11 3.84 5.50
C GLU A 848 -50.53 2.84 4.41
N THR A 849 -51.58 2.07 4.69
CA THR A 849 -52.00 0.91 3.87
C THR A 849 -52.29 1.24 2.39
N ALA A 850 -52.85 2.42 2.09
CA ALA A 850 -53.13 2.83 0.71
C ALA A 850 -51.84 3.04 -0.10
N ARG A 851 -50.87 3.76 0.47
CA ARG A 851 -49.57 4.01 -0.16
C ARG A 851 -48.72 2.75 -0.25
N ALA A 852 -48.76 1.92 0.79
CA ALA A 852 -48.11 0.60 0.75
C ALA A 852 -48.60 -0.24 -0.44
N LYS A 853 -49.93 -0.27 -0.67
CA LYS A 853 -50.52 -0.97 -1.83
C LYS A 853 -50.11 -0.36 -3.17
N GLU A 854 -50.08 0.97 -3.29
CA GLU A 854 -49.64 1.66 -4.51
C GLU A 854 -48.21 1.27 -4.89
N PHE A 855 -47.25 1.53 -4.00
CA PHE A 855 -45.84 1.27 -4.29
C PHE A 855 -45.53 -0.23 -4.43
N SER A 856 -46.24 -1.10 -3.70
CA SER A 856 -46.13 -2.55 -3.89
C SER A 856 -46.62 -2.99 -5.27
N ALA A 857 -47.72 -2.40 -5.78
CA ALA A 857 -48.22 -2.71 -7.11
C ALA A 857 -47.25 -2.24 -8.20
N ILE A 858 -46.66 -1.04 -8.05
CA ILE A 858 -45.64 -0.51 -8.97
C ILE A 858 -44.41 -1.41 -8.99
N ALA A 859 -43.87 -1.77 -7.83
CA ALA A 859 -42.69 -2.63 -7.74
C ALA A 859 -42.94 -4.00 -8.38
N LYS A 860 -44.13 -4.59 -8.21
CA LYS A 860 -44.51 -5.86 -8.85
C LYS A 860 -44.67 -5.74 -10.36
N ASP A 861 -45.29 -4.67 -10.85
CA ASP A 861 -45.41 -4.42 -12.28
C ASP A 861 -44.03 -4.27 -12.93
N PHE A 862 -43.16 -3.47 -12.31
CA PHE A 862 -41.78 -3.32 -12.75
C PHE A 862 -41.02 -4.66 -12.70
N ALA A 863 -41.14 -5.47 -11.64
CA ALA A 863 -40.49 -6.77 -11.59
C ALA A 863 -40.98 -7.71 -12.72
N GLN A 864 -42.28 -7.77 -12.98
CA GLN A 864 -42.84 -8.57 -14.08
C GLN A 864 -42.36 -8.08 -15.45
N ARG A 865 -42.28 -6.75 -15.64
CA ARG A 865 -41.74 -6.14 -16.85
C ARG A 865 -40.25 -6.44 -17.02
N TRP A 866 -39.47 -6.30 -15.95
CA TRP A 866 -38.05 -6.61 -15.91
C TRP A 866 -37.78 -8.05 -16.34
N VAL A 867 -38.53 -9.02 -15.82
CA VAL A 867 -38.38 -10.44 -16.17
C VAL A 867 -38.66 -10.69 -17.66
N ARG A 868 -39.58 -9.95 -18.29
CA ARG A 868 -39.84 -10.09 -19.73
C ARG A 868 -38.80 -9.38 -20.58
N GLU A 869 -38.40 -8.16 -20.22
CA GLU A 869 -37.56 -7.29 -21.07
C GLU A 869 -36.06 -7.59 -20.95
N ALA A 870 -35.61 -8.05 -19.78
CA ALA A 870 -34.21 -8.43 -19.57
C ALA A 870 -33.90 -9.87 -20.01
N ASP A 871 -34.90 -10.68 -20.38
CA ASP A 871 -34.70 -12.09 -20.72
C ASP A 871 -33.86 -12.27 -21.99
N ASP A 872 -32.78 -13.05 -21.90
CA ASP A 872 -31.91 -13.43 -23.02
C ASP A 872 -31.90 -14.96 -23.29
N GLY A 873 -32.89 -15.69 -22.78
CA GLY A 873 -33.05 -17.12 -22.98
C GLY A 873 -32.54 -17.93 -21.78
N ASP A 874 -31.23 -18.05 -21.59
CA ASP A 874 -30.63 -18.83 -20.48
C ASP A 874 -30.06 -17.98 -19.33
N HIS A 875 -30.10 -16.65 -19.47
CA HIS A 875 -29.73 -15.65 -18.44
C HIS A 875 -30.50 -14.34 -18.66
N PHE A 876 -30.24 -13.31 -17.83
CA PHE A 876 -30.74 -11.95 -18.06
C PHE A 876 -29.62 -10.97 -18.42
N ARG A 877 -29.94 -10.02 -19.29
CA ARG A 877 -28.98 -9.11 -19.93
C ARG A 877 -28.18 -8.25 -18.94
N LEU A 878 -27.03 -7.74 -19.37
CA LEU A 878 -26.31 -6.66 -18.67
C LEU A 878 -27.08 -5.34 -18.78
N ALA A 879 -27.53 -5.01 -19.98
CA ALA A 879 -28.34 -3.83 -20.29
C ALA A 879 -29.53 -4.22 -21.18
N PHE A 880 -30.69 -3.57 -21.01
CA PHE A 880 -31.93 -3.96 -21.70
C PHE A 880 -31.78 -4.00 -23.23
N ASP A 881 -30.98 -3.08 -23.77
CA ASP A 881 -30.71 -2.88 -25.20
C ASP A 881 -29.54 -3.71 -25.76
N LYS A 882 -28.87 -4.54 -24.93
CA LYS A 882 -27.68 -5.31 -25.32
C LYS A 882 -27.90 -6.83 -25.25
N PRO A 883 -28.42 -7.48 -26.29
CA PRO A 883 -28.54 -8.94 -26.32
C PRO A 883 -27.17 -9.62 -26.33
N GLY A 884 -27.09 -10.84 -25.81
CA GLY A 884 -25.87 -11.64 -25.67
C GLY A 884 -24.93 -11.18 -24.55
N THR A 885 -25.40 -10.34 -23.63
CA THR A 885 -24.61 -9.79 -22.53
C THR A 885 -25.15 -10.23 -21.18
N TRP A 886 -24.34 -10.21 -20.12
CA TRP A 886 -24.78 -10.65 -18.79
C TRP A 886 -24.02 -9.95 -17.69
N SER A 887 -24.59 -9.94 -16.49
CA SER A 887 -23.97 -9.45 -15.26
C SER A 887 -24.47 -10.22 -14.04
N GLN A 888 -23.71 -10.17 -12.95
CA GLN A 888 -24.19 -10.61 -11.65
C GLN A 888 -25.41 -9.79 -11.22
N LYS A 889 -26.51 -10.46 -10.87
CA LYS A 889 -27.76 -9.82 -10.39
C LYS A 889 -27.82 -9.70 -8.86
N TYR A 890 -26.73 -9.21 -8.27
CA TYR A 890 -26.52 -9.18 -6.82
C TYR A 890 -27.57 -8.34 -6.06
N ASN A 891 -28.23 -7.37 -6.70
CA ASN A 891 -29.23 -6.54 -6.01
C ASN A 891 -30.53 -7.29 -5.69
N LEU A 892 -30.79 -8.43 -6.34
CA LEU A 892 -31.98 -9.26 -6.10
C LEU A 892 -32.01 -9.86 -4.68
N ILE A 893 -30.88 -9.86 -3.95
CA ILE A 893 -30.86 -10.42 -2.58
C ILE A 893 -31.86 -9.73 -1.64
N TRP A 894 -32.10 -8.45 -1.87
CA TRP A 894 -32.92 -7.64 -0.97
C TRP A 894 -34.41 -7.94 -1.09
N ASP A 895 -34.85 -8.45 -2.23
CA ASP A 895 -36.22 -8.94 -2.40
C ASP A 895 -36.58 -9.98 -1.33
N ARG A 896 -35.68 -10.93 -1.09
CA ARG A 896 -35.90 -12.02 -0.14
C ARG A 896 -35.51 -11.67 1.29
N ILE A 897 -34.41 -10.94 1.51
CA ILE A 897 -34.00 -10.46 2.85
C ILE A 897 -35.12 -9.62 3.48
N LEU A 898 -35.75 -8.73 2.69
CA LEU A 898 -36.85 -7.89 3.15
C LEU A 898 -38.23 -8.55 2.97
N GLY A 899 -38.31 -9.72 2.33
CA GLY A 899 -39.57 -10.43 2.09
C GLY A 899 -40.57 -9.62 1.25
N LEU A 900 -40.08 -8.93 0.22
CA LEU A 900 -40.90 -8.12 -0.69
C LEU A 900 -41.68 -9.00 -1.69
N ASN A 901 -41.13 -10.17 -2.03
CA ASN A 901 -41.70 -11.17 -2.94
C ASN A 901 -42.03 -10.60 -4.33
N LEU A 902 -41.07 -9.91 -4.93
CA LEU A 902 -41.19 -9.21 -6.21
C LEU A 902 -40.80 -10.12 -7.38
N PHE A 903 -39.72 -10.89 -7.24
CA PHE A 903 -39.20 -11.73 -8.33
C PHE A 903 -39.51 -13.22 -8.10
N PRO A 904 -39.92 -13.96 -9.14
CA PRO A 904 -40.12 -15.40 -9.02
C PRO A 904 -38.78 -16.12 -8.84
N SER A 905 -38.79 -17.25 -8.12
CA SER A 905 -37.56 -17.99 -7.75
C SER A 905 -36.76 -18.50 -8.95
N GLU A 906 -37.44 -18.70 -10.07
CA GLU A 906 -36.93 -19.11 -11.37
C GLU A 906 -35.91 -18.10 -11.93
N VAL A 907 -36.02 -16.82 -11.58
CA VAL A 907 -35.06 -15.77 -11.97
C VAL A 907 -33.68 -16.09 -11.40
N ALA A 908 -33.61 -16.31 -10.08
CA ALA A 908 -32.36 -16.63 -9.39
C ALA A 908 -31.78 -17.99 -9.84
N GLN A 909 -32.64 -18.99 -10.05
CA GLN A 909 -32.22 -20.32 -10.52
C GLN A 909 -31.62 -20.25 -11.93
N LYS A 910 -32.23 -19.47 -12.82
CA LYS A 910 -31.76 -19.26 -14.19
C LYS A 910 -30.38 -18.60 -14.22
N GLU A 911 -30.22 -17.49 -13.50
CA GLU A 911 -28.93 -16.81 -13.37
C GLU A 911 -27.85 -17.74 -12.77
N MET A 912 -28.15 -18.45 -11.69
CA MET A 912 -27.19 -19.36 -11.06
C MET A 912 -26.77 -20.52 -11.98
N ALA A 913 -27.70 -21.07 -12.77
CA ALA A 913 -27.40 -22.09 -13.76
C ALA A 913 -26.44 -21.57 -14.85
N TYR A 914 -26.58 -20.30 -15.25
CA TYR A 914 -25.68 -19.65 -16.18
C TYR A 914 -24.32 -19.33 -15.55
N TYR A 915 -24.28 -18.73 -14.36
CA TYR A 915 -23.04 -18.36 -13.65
C TYR A 915 -22.08 -19.53 -13.46
N LYS A 916 -22.60 -20.71 -13.10
CA LYS A 916 -21.78 -21.93 -12.96
C LYS A 916 -21.09 -22.35 -14.26
N LYS A 917 -21.60 -21.97 -15.44
CA LYS A 917 -20.97 -22.25 -16.74
C LYS A 917 -19.83 -21.28 -17.07
N VAL A 918 -19.93 -20.03 -16.64
CA VAL A 918 -19.01 -18.93 -17.02
C VAL A 918 -18.02 -18.55 -15.92
N GLN A 919 -18.12 -19.16 -14.74
CA GLN A 919 -17.19 -18.95 -13.63
C GLN A 919 -15.75 -19.35 -13.99
N ASN A 920 -14.80 -18.49 -13.64
CA ASN A 920 -13.36 -18.78 -13.77
C ASN A 920 -12.80 -19.41 -12.49
N ARG A 921 -11.53 -19.84 -12.55
CA ARG A 921 -10.83 -20.52 -11.45
C ARG A 921 -10.93 -19.82 -10.09
N TYR A 922 -10.82 -18.50 -10.08
CA TYR A 922 -10.75 -17.71 -8.85
C TYR A 922 -12.05 -16.94 -8.54
N GLY A 923 -13.10 -17.13 -9.35
CA GLY A 923 -14.40 -16.49 -9.12
C GLY A 923 -15.20 -16.27 -10.40
N LEU A 924 -16.46 -15.92 -10.22
CA LEU A 924 -17.36 -15.44 -11.25
C LEU A 924 -17.01 -13.98 -11.62
N PRO A 925 -16.76 -13.66 -12.91
CA PRO A 925 -16.61 -12.27 -13.36
C PRO A 925 -17.82 -11.40 -13.00
N LEU A 926 -17.62 -10.09 -12.84
CA LEU A 926 -18.71 -9.14 -12.56
C LEU A 926 -19.77 -9.17 -13.67
N ASP A 927 -19.30 -9.17 -14.91
CA ASP A 927 -20.08 -9.23 -16.14
C ASP A 927 -19.18 -9.74 -17.29
N ASN A 928 -19.67 -9.63 -18.53
CA ASN A 928 -18.93 -10.07 -19.72
C ASN A 928 -18.02 -9.03 -20.37
N ARG A 929 -17.82 -7.85 -19.77
CA ARG A 929 -16.90 -6.81 -20.29
C ARG A 929 -15.45 -7.14 -19.97
N GLU A 930 -15.20 -7.72 -18.80
CA GLU A 930 -13.84 -7.94 -18.27
C GLU A 930 -13.76 -9.23 -17.43
N SER A 931 -12.53 -9.69 -17.11
CA SER A 931 -12.33 -10.89 -16.28
C SER A 931 -12.19 -10.61 -14.78
N TYR A 932 -12.33 -9.38 -14.30
CA TYR A 932 -12.31 -9.07 -12.88
C TYR A 932 -13.69 -9.27 -12.23
N THR A 933 -13.73 -9.24 -10.90
CA THR A 933 -14.96 -9.30 -10.11
C THR A 933 -14.87 -8.44 -8.86
N LYS A 934 -16.00 -8.32 -8.15
CA LYS A 934 -16.04 -7.81 -6.77
C LYS A 934 -16.36 -8.91 -5.77
N LEU A 935 -15.57 -9.02 -4.70
CA LEU A 935 -15.68 -10.08 -3.68
C LEU A 935 -17.03 -10.07 -2.95
N ASP A 936 -17.52 -8.88 -2.61
CA ASP A 936 -18.82 -8.67 -2.00
C ASP A 936 -19.96 -9.04 -2.96
N TRP A 937 -19.91 -8.60 -4.23
CA TRP A 937 -20.91 -8.92 -5.25
C TRP A 937 -20.99 -10.42 -5.57
N ILE A 938 -19.87 -11.13 -5.72
CA ILE A 938 -19.91 -12.58 -5.91
C ILE A 938 -20.49 -13.28 -4.68
N THR A 939 -20.20 -12.78 -3.47
CA THR A 939 -20.76 -13.34 -2.24
C THR A 939 -22.27 -13.12 -2.16
N TRP A 940 -22.77 -11.94 -2.55
CA TRP A 940 -24.21 -11.66 -2.63
C TRP A 940 -24.88 -12.54 -3.68
N THR A 941 -24.27 -12.66 -4.85
CA THR A 941 -24.74 -13.54 -5.94
C THR A 941 -24.84 -15.00 -5.50
N ALA A 942 -23.87 -15.48 -4.71
CA ALA A 942 -23.89 -16.83 -4.13
C ALA A 942 -25.15 -17.09 -3.28
N THR A 943 -25.72 -16.06 -2.65
CA THR A 943 -26.91 -16.20 -1.78
C THR A 943 -28.22 -16.34 -2.54
N LEU A 944 -28.29 -16.01 -3.82
CA LEU A 944 -29.57 -15.79 -4.54
C LEU A 944 -30.54 -16.99 -4.47
N THR A 945 -30.04 -18.22 -4.62
CA THR A 945 -30.90 -19.42 -4.66
C THR A 945 -31.20 -20.00 -3.28
N GLN A 946 -30.44 -19.61 -2.25
CA GLN A 946 -30.46 -20.21 -0.91
C GLN A 946 -30.15 -21.72 -0.90
N ASN A 947 -29.54 -22.24 -1.97
CA ASN A 947 -29.06 -23.61 -2.03
C ASN A 947 -27.58 -23.66 -1.58
N ARG A 948 -27.25 -24.56 -0.65
CA ARG A 948 -25.88 -24.71 -0.13
C ARG A 948 -24.85 -25.00 -1.22
N ALA A 949 -25.16 -25.90 -2.14
CA ALA A 949 -24.22 -26.30 -3.19
C ALA A 949 -23.99 -25.17 -4.20
N ASP A 950 -25.03 -24.39 -4.53
CA ASP A 950 -24.88 -23.19 -5.36
C ASP A 950 -24.03 -22.11 -4.65
N PHE A 951 -24.26 -21.91 -3.35
CA PHE A 951 -23.50 -20.96 -2.55
C PHE A 951 -22.01 -21.35 -2.49
N GLU A 952 -21.71 -22.59 -2.13
CA GLU A 952 -20.33 -23.10 -2.08
C GLU A 952 -19.65 -23.06 -3.46
N ALA A 953 -20.39 -23.34 -4.54
CA ALA A 953 -19.85 -23.29 -5.90
C ALA A 953 -19.27 -21.91 -6.27
N LEU A 954 -19.81 -20.81 -5.73
CA LEU A 954 -19.28 -19.46 -5.98
C LEU A 954 -18.32 -18.97 -4.88
N ILE A 955 -18.41 -19.50 -3.66
CA ILE A 955 -17.52 -19.11 -2.54
C ILE A 955 -16.18 -19.84 -2.55
N ASP A 956 -16.14 -21.11 -2.95
CA ASP A 956 -14.90 -21.89 -2.97
C ASP A 956 -13.81 -21.28 -3.88
N PRO A 957 -14.13 -20.76 -5.08
CA PRO A 957 -13.18 -20.01 -5.90
C PRO A 957 -12.64 -18.73 -5.23
N VAL A 958 -13.45 -18.05 -4.41
CA VAL A 958 -13.01 -16.87 -3.64
C VAL A 958 -12.00 -17.27 -2.57
N ILE A 959 -12.21 -18.40 -1.89
CA ILE A 959 -11.23 -18.94 -0.94
C ILE A 959 -9.94 -19.35 -1.67
N LEU A 960 -10.05 -19.95 -2.85
CA LEU A 960 -8.89 -20.29 -3.67
C LEU A 960 -8.11 -19.02 -4.05
N PHE A 961 -8.80 -17.93 -4.40
CA PHE A 961 -8.20 -16.61 -4.64
C PHE A 961 -7.41 -16.13 -3.41
N LEU A 962 -8.04 -16.09 -2.23
CA LEU A 962 -7.39 -15.61 -1.02
C LEU A 962 -6.14 -16.42 -0.65
N ASN A 963 -6.19 -17.74 -0.91
CA ASN A 963 -5.10 -18.67 -0.67
C ASN A 963 -3.96 -18.60 -1.67
N GLU A 964 -4.22 -18.25 -2.93
CA GLU A 964 -3.21 -18.29 -4.00
C GLU A 964 -2.79 -16.92 -4.49
N THR A 965 -3.47 -15.85 -4.07
CA THR A 965 -3.13 -14.50 -4.53
C THR A 965 -1.69 -14.15 -4.14
N PRO A 966 -0.91 -13.63 -5.10
CA PRO A 966 0.45 -13.15 -4.87
C PRO A 966 0.49 -11.74 -4.27
N ASP A 967 -0.63 -11.02 -4.25
CA ASP A 967 -0.68 -9.63 -3.77
C ASP A 967 -0.87 -9.60 -2.26
N ARG A 968 0.07 -8.98 -1.54
CA ARG A 968 0.18 -9.01 -0.08
C ARG A 968 -0.42 -7.79 0.60
N SER A 969 -1.68 -7.51 0.30
CA SER A 969 -2.46 -6.44 0.95
C SER A 969 -3.65 -7.02 1.71
N PRO A 970 -4.33 -6.25 2.58
CA PRO A 970 -5.60 -6.67 3.15
C PRO A 970 -6.58 -7.12 2.06
N MET A 971 -7.54 -7.96 2.44
CA MET A 971 -8.47 -8.60 1.51
C MET A 971 -9.08 -7.55 0.57
N THR A 972 -8.76 -7.66 -0.71
CA THR A 972 -9.28 -6.76 -1.74
C THR A 972 -10.66 -7.22 -2.17
N ASP A 973 -11.53 -6.25 -2.42
CA ASP A 973 -12.80 -6.48 -3.08
C ASP A 973 -12.63 -6.60 -4.60
N TRP A 974 -11.62 -6.01 -5.23
CA TRP A 974 -11.50 -5.98 -6.70
C TRP A 974 -10.28 -6.74 -7.25
N TYR A 975 -10.54 -7.88 -7.89
CA TYR A 975 -9.48 -8.80 -8.35
C TYR A 975 -9.83 -9.53 -9.65
N GLN A 976 -8.80 -10.05 -10.32
CA GLN A 976 -8.86 -10.82 -11.56
C GLN A 976 -9.21 -12.28 -11.29
N THR A 977 -10.32 -12.76 -11.88
CA THR A 977 -10.83 -14.12 -11.65
C THR A 977 -10.04 -15.23 -12.35
N LYS A 978 -9.10 -14.87 -13.24
CA LYS A 978 -8.24 -15.82 -13.95
C LYS A 978 -6.85 -15.95 -13.33
N THR A 979 -6.35 -14.91 -12.66
CA THR A 979 -4.94 -14.82 -12.22
C THR A 979 -4.78 -14.60 -10.71
N ALA A 980 -5.88 -14.43 -9.97
CA ALA A 980 -5.89 -14.07 -8.55
C ALA A 980 -5.18 -12.73 -8.24
N ARG A 981 -4.91 -11.90 -9.25
CA ARG A 981 -4.27 -10.59 -9.06
C ARG A 981 -5.28 -9.54 -8.64
N LYS A 982 -4.98 -8.81 -7.59
CA LYS A 982 -5.67 -7.57 -7.24
C LYS A 982 -5.60 -6.57 -8.39
N VAL A 983 -6.68 -5.81 -8.60
CA VAL A 983 -6.72 -4.74 -9.61
C VAL A 983 -6.34 -3.39 -9.00
N GLY A 984 -7.00 -2.95 -7.92
CA GLY A 984 -6.71 -1.64 -7.31
C GLY A 984 -7.07 -1.51 -5.82
N PHE A 985 -8.32 -1.83 -5.47
CA PHE A 985 -8.87 -1.51 -4.15
C PHE A 985 -8.24 -2.26 -2.97
N THR A 986 -8.11 -1.59 -1.83
CA THR A 986 -7.40 -2.11 -0.64
C THR A 986 -8.18 -1.81 0.63
N ALA A 987 -8.37 -2.82 1.47
CA ALA A 987 -8.94 -2.69 2.82
C ALA A 987 -10.31 -1.97 2.89
N ARG A 988 -11.10 -1.95 1.80
CA ARG A 988 -12.39 -1.23 1.77
C ARG A 988 -13.41 -1.82 2.76
N PRO A 989 -14.38 -1.03 3.27
CA PRO A 989 -15.43 -1.52 4.17
C PRO A 989 -16.41 -2.50 3.51
N VAL A 990 -16.49 -2.49 2.17
CA VAL A 990 -17.46 -3.29 1.39
C VAL A 990 -17.40 -4.78 1.68
N VAL A 991 -16.27 -5.28 2.20
CA VAL A 991 -16.10 -6.67 2.62
C VAL A 991 -17.07 -7.09 3.73
N GLY A 992 -17.71 -6.16 4.44
CA GLY A 992 -18.84 -6.46 5.32
C GLY A 992 -20.00 -7.18 4.60
N GLY A 993 -20.03 -7.10 3.27
CA GLY A 993 -21.00 -7.75 2.40
C GLY A 993 -21.01 -9.27 2.50
N VAL A 994 -19.91 -9.89 2.96
CA VAL A 994 -19.84 -11.35 3.11
C VAL A 994 -20.80 -11.89 4.17
N PHE A 995 -21.33 -11.04 5.05
CA PHE A 995 -22.33 -11.40 6.04
C PHE A 995 -23.77 -11.43 5.49
N ALA A 996 -24.00 -11.09 4.22
CA ALA A 996 -25.34 -11.07 3.61
C ALA A 996 -26.11 -12.40 3.78
N GLN A 997 -25.40 -13.54 3.68
CA GLN A 997 -26.00 -14.87 3.86
C GLN A 997 -26.61 -15.06 5.27
N MET A 998 -26.10 -14.37 6.30
CA MET A 998 -26.63 -14.43 7.66
C MET A 998 -27.98 -13.71 7.81
N LEU A 999 -28.26 -12.71 6.97
CA LEU A 999 -29.51 -11.94 7.04
C LEU A 999 -30.72 -12.73 6.51
N TYR A 1000 -30.50 -13.78 5.71
CA TYR A 1000 -31.57 -14.66 5.23
C TYR A 1000 -32.14 -15.56 6.32
N ASP A 1001 -31.32 -15.98 7.27
CA ASP A 1001 -31.76 -16.74 8.45
C ASP A 1001 -32.32 -15.75 9.48
N LYS A 1002 -33.65 -15.54 9.45
CA LYS A 1002 -34.35 -14.60 10.34
C LYS A 1002 -34.06 -14.87 11.83
N ALA A 1003 -33.89 -16.13 12.24
CA ALA A 1003 -33.61 -16.47 13.62
C ALA A 1003 -32.20 -16.01 14.03
N ILE A 1004 -31.21 -16.18 13.14
CA ILE A 1004 -29.86 -15.65 13.35
C ILE A 1004 -29.83 -14.13 13.35
N TRP A 1005 -30.49 -13.51 12.39
CA TRP A 1005 -30.53 -12.05 12.33
C TRP A 1005 -31.15 -11.48 13.60
N GLN A 1006 -32.28 -12.03 14.07
CA GLN A 1006 -32.90 -11.64 15.34
C GLN A 1006 -31.99 -11.94 16.55
N LYS A 1007 -31.31 -13.08 16.57
CA LYS A 1007 -30.39 -13.49 17.66
C LYS A 1007 -29.28 -12.47 17.87
N TYR A 1008 -28.62 -12.01 16.80
CA TYR A 1008 -27.52 -11.06 16.91
C TYR A 1008 -28.01 -9.62 17.05
N ALA A 1009 -28.99 -9.19 16.25
CA ALA A 1009 -29.52 -7.83 16.33
C ALA A 1009 -30.18 -7.54 17.69
N GLY A 1010 -30.79 -8.55 18.33
CA GLY A 1010 -31.37 -8.44 19.66
C GLY A 1010 -30.34 -8.27 20.80
N ARG A 1011 -29.04 -8.39 20.52
CA ARG A 1011 -27.98 -8.18 21.52
C ARG A 1011 -27.60 -6.72 21.72
N ASP A 1012 -28.10 -5.81 20.89
CA ASP A 1012 -27.79 -4.38 20.95
C ASP A 1012 -27.97 -3.82 22.38
N LYS A 1013 -26.84 -3.62 23.08
CA LYS A 1013 -26.81 -3.02 24.43
C LYS A 1013 -26.75 -1.51 24.37
N THR A 1014 -26.22 -0.95 23.28
CA THR A 1014 -26.06 0.50 23.12
C THR A 1014 -27.40 1.18 22.99
N ARG A 1015 -28.37 0.58 22.29
CA ARG A 1015 -29.75 1.09 22.13
C ARG A 1015 -29.79 2.58 21.79
N ALA A 1016 -28.94 2.99 20.88
CA ALA A 1016 -28.76 4.38 20.47
C ALA A 1016 -30.09 4.96 19.96
N SER A 1017 -30.40 6.17 20.45
CA SER A 1017 -31.61 6.91 20.10
C SER A 1017 -31.43 8.39 20.44
N GLY A 1018 -32.23 9.26 19.81
CA GLY A 1018 -32.19 10.70 20.12
C GLY A 1018 -30.87 11.38 19.72
N TRP A 1019 -30.31 11.02 18.56
CA TRP A 1019 -29.14 11.70 17.99
C TRP A 1019 -29.34 13.21 17.89
N ALA A 1020 -28.26 13.95 18.09
CA ALA A 1020 -28.23 15.38 17.92
C ALA A 1020 -28.46 15.75 16.44
N PRO A 1021 -29.03 16.95 16.17
CA PRO A 1021 -29.05 17.51 14.83
C PRO A 1021 -27.64 17.61 14.23
N MET A 1022 -27.57 17.68 12.90
CA MET A 1022 -26.33 18.00 12.20
C MET A 1022 -25.70 19.29 12.76
N PRO A 1023 -24.38 19.33 13.01
CA PRO A 1023 -23.73 20.57 13.41
C PRO A 1023 -23.95 21.66 12.36
N THR A 1024 -24.33 22.85 12.79
CA THR A 1024 -24.41 24.02 11.91
C THR A 1024 -22.99 24.51 11.62
N PRO A 1025 -22.55 24.60 10.35
CA PRO A 1025 -21.28 25.21 10.02
C PRO A 1025 -21.21 26.64 10.58
N PRO A 1026 -20.04 27.11 11.05
CA PRO A 1026 -19.91 28.44 11.60
C PRO A 1026 -20.14 29.51 10.54
N LEU A 1027 -20.70 30.65 10.94
CA LEU A 1027 -20.93 31.77 10.03
C LEU A 1027 -19.58 32.38 9.64
N THR A 1028 -19.38 32.63 8.34
CA THR A 1028 -18.12 33.20 7.84
C THR A 1028 -18.37 34.63 7.35
N LYS A 1029 -17.71 35.61 7.97
CA LYS A 1029 -17.73 37.01 7.53
C LYS A 1029 -16.50 37.31 6.69
N THR A 1030 -16.68 37.75 5.45
CA THR A 1030 -15.57 38.14 4.58
C THR A 1030 -14.93 39.45 5.06
N ILE A 1031 -13.61 39.43 5.25
CA ILE A 1031 -12.79 40.61 5.60
C ILE A 1031 -12.00 41.08 4.38
N LEU A 1032 -11.42 40.13 3.63
CA LEU A 1032 -10.75 40.34 2.36
C LEU A 1032 -11.35 39.35 1.34
N PRO A 1033 -12.02 39.82 0.27
CA PRO A 1033 -12.65 38.93 -0.70
C PRO A 1033 -11.60 38.20 -1.57
N THR A 1034 -11.97 36.99 -1.97
CA THR A 1034 -11.36 36.23 -3.06
C THR A 1034 -12.07 36.54 -4.38
N SER A 1035 -11.47 36.11 -5.49
CA SER A 1035 -12.05 36.22 -6.82
C SER A 1035 -13.30 35.37 -7.07
N GLU A 1036 -13.68 34.50 -6.10
CA GLU A 1036 -15.00 33.81 -6.09
C GLU A 1036 -16.16 34.80 -6.06
N VAL A 1037 -15.99 35.90 -5.31
CA VAL A 1037 -17.03 36.89 -5.09
C VAL A 1037 -16.66 38.19 -5.79
N GLU A 1038 -15.46 38.70 -5.51
CA GLU A 1038 -14.97 39.97 -6.06
C GLU A 1038 -13.44 39.97 -6.15
N ALA A 1039 -12.91 40.05 -7.37
CA ALA A 1039 -11.47 40.06 -7.60
C ALA A 1039 -10.88 41.42 -7.21
N ALA A 1040 -9.97 41.41 -6.24
CA ALA A 1040 -9.32 42.61 -5.78
C ALA A 1040 -7.87 42.71 -6.26
N THR A 1041 -7.33 43.92 -6.34
CA THR A 1041 -6.01 44.16 -6.94
C THR A 1041 -4.87 43.82 -5.98
N TRP A 1042 -3.89 43.05 -6.47
CA TRP A 1042 -2.63 42.74 -5.79
C TRP A 1042 -1.44 43.31 -6.56
N HIS A 1043 -0.37 43.66 -5.84
CA HIS A 1043 0.96 43.87 -6.43
C HIS A 1043 1.64 42.51 -6.56
N TYR A 1044 2.31 42.22 -7.68
CA TYR A 1044 2.96 40.93 -7.90
C TYR A 1044 4.25 41.01 -8.73
N THR A 1045 5.11 40.02 -8.52
CA THR A 1045 6.29 39.75 -9.34
C THR A 1045 6.47 38.24 -9.51
N THR A 1046 7.08 37.83 -10.62
CA THR A 1046 7.50 36.45 -10.89
C THR A 1046 9.02 36.26 -10.80
N SER A 1047 9.75 37.35 -10.50
CA SER A 1047 11.19 37.37 -10.25
C SER A 1047 11.44 37.44 -8.77
N ARG A 1048 12.40 36.65 -8.27
CA ARG A 1048 12.71 36.53 -6.84
C ARG A 1048 13.04 37.90 -6.22
N PRO A 1049 12.25 38.40 -5.26
CA PRO A 1049 12.51 39.67 -4.58
C PRO A 1049 13.54 39.52 -3.43
N PRO A 1050 14.03 40.63 -2.85
CA PRO A 1050 14.91 40.64 -1.67
C PRO A 1050 14.31 39.94 -0.45
N GLN A 1051 15.13 39.44 0.48
CA GLN A 1051 14.67 38.60 1.61
C GLN A 1051 13.70 39.29 2.60
N ASP A 1052 13.54 40.60 2.55
CA ASP A 1052 12.65 41.38 3.41
C ASP A 1052 11.34 41.80 2.72
N TRP A 1053 11.06 41.28 1.52
CA TRP A 1053 9.85 41.58 0.74
C TRP A 1053 8.52 41.31 1.44
N MET A 1054 8.47 40.69 2.62
CA MET A 1054 7.24 40.39 3.36
C MET A 1054 6.94 41.46 4.43
N LYS A 1055 7.91 42.33 4.72
CA LYS A 1055 7.81 43.32 5.79
C LYS A 1055 6.96 44.52 5.36
N PRO A 1056 6.28 45.20 6.31
CA PRO A 1056 5.45 46.37 6.01
C PRO A 1056 6.21 47.54 5.35
N GLU A 1057 7.52 47.66 5.60
CA GLU A 1057 8.36 48.76 5.11
C GLU A 1057 8.88 48.57 3.68
N PHE A 1058 8.71 47.38 3.11
CA PHE A 1058 9.19 47.09 1.76
C PHE A 1058 8.38 47.85 0.70
N ASP A 1059 9.08 48.49 -0.23
CA ASP A 1059 8.48 49.21 -1.36
C ASP A 1059 8.24 48.27 -2.55
N ASP A 1060 6.98 47.94 -2.80
CA ASP A 1060 6.54 47.12 -3.92
C ASP A 1060 5.99 47.95 -5.09
N SER A 1061 6.22 49.26 -5.13
CA SER A 1061 5.70 50.16 -6.18
C SER A 1061 6.18 49.80 -7.59
N ALA A 1062 7.34 49.15 -7.71
CA ALA A 1062 7.89 48.65 -8.96
C ALA A 1062 7.27 47.30 -9.43
N TRP A 1063 6.44 46.66 -8.60
CA TRP A 1063 5.79 45.39 -8.94
C TRP A 1063 4.61 45.62 -9.88
N SER A 1064 4.27 44.60 -10.66
CA SER A 1064 3.09 44.64 -11.53
C SER A 1064 1.80 44.63 -10.70
N LYS A 1065 0.69 45.12 -11.24
CA LYS A 1065 -0.63 45.07 -10.58
C LYS A 1065 -1.60 44.21 -11.37
N GLY A 1066 -2.39 43.38 -10.69
CA GLY A 1066 -3.39 42.54 -11.34
C GLY A 1066 -4.53 42.16 -10.40
N PRO A 1067 -5.75 41.93 -10.91
CA PRO A 1067 -6.85 41.37 -10.13
C PRO A 1067 -6.53 39.95 -9.62
N ALA A 1068 -6.99 39.63 -8.41
CA ALA A 1068 -6.80 38.32 -7.77
C ALA A 1068 -7.40 37.16 -8.57
N GLY A 1069 -6.86 35.95 -8.38
CA GLY A 1069 -7.06 34.82 -9.28
C GLY A 1069 -5.93 34.72 -10.29
N PHE A 1070 -4.72 34.42 -9.80
CA PHE A 1070 -3.50 34.35 -10.60
C PHE A 1070 -3.26 32.92 -11.07
N GLY A 1071 -3.26 32.64 -12.37
CA GLY A 1071 -3.06 31.26 -12.85
C GLY A 1071 -3.18 31.04 -14.35
N THR A 1072 -3.44 29.79 -14.73
CA THR A 1072 -3.70 29.35 -16.10
C THR A 1072 -5.14 28.87 -16.29
N GLU A 1073 -5.74 29.24 -17.43
CA GLU A 1073 -7.09 28.79 -17.82
C GLU A 1073 -7.18 27.26 -17.85
N GLY A 1074 -8.32 26.72 -17.41
CA GLY A 1074 -8.55 25.28 -17.34
C GLY A 1074 -8.09 24.60 -16.04
N THR A 1075 -7.49 25.33 -15.10
CA THR A 1075 -7.23 24.81 -13.74
C THR A 1075 -8.56 24.55 -13.02
N PRO A 1076 -8.81 23.35 -12.45
CA PRO A 1076 -10.09 23.01 -11.80
C PRO A 1076 -10.50 24.00 -10.70
N GLY A 1077 -11.75 24.48 -10.74
CA GLY A 1077 -12.29 25.43 -9.77
C GLY A 1077 -11.68 26.84 -9.80
N ALA A 1078 -10.75 27.11 -10.71
CA ALA A 1078 -10.04 28.38 -10.75
C ALA A 1078 -10.86 29.48 -11.42
N HIS A 1079 -10.87 30.67 -10.81
CA HIS A 1079 -11.38 31.89 -11.42
C HIS A 1079 -10.19 32.75 -11.86
N VAL A 1080 -9.63 32.46 -13.03
CA VAL A 1080 -8.43 33.16 -13.52
C VAL A 1080 -8.79 34.58 -13.99
N ARG A 1081 -8.14 35.58 -13.40
CA ARG A 1081 -8.29 37.02 -13.75
C ARG A 1081 -6.97 37.65 -14.14
N THR A 1082 -5.86 37.15 -13.60
CA THR A 1082 -4.50 37.51 -14.01
C THR A 1082 -3.74 36.27 -14.43
N ARG A 1083 -3.11 36.30 -15.59
CA ARG A 1083 -2.33 35.15 -16.08
C ARG A 1083 -1.02 35.03 -15.31
N TRP A 1084 -0.76 33.85 -14.75
CA TRP A 1084 0.53 33.47 -14.16
C TRP A 1084 0.94 32.08 -14.69
N ASN A 1085 2.13 31.99 -15.28
CA ASN A 1085 2.62 30.77 -15.94
C ASN A 1085 4.13 30.52 -15.72
N THR A 1086 4.68 31.03 -14.61
CA THR A 1086 6.09 30.84 -14.22
C THR A 1086 6.19 29.94 -12.99
N GLN A 1087 7.40 29.53 -12.60
CA GLN A 1087 7.58 28.65 -11.43
C GLN A 1087 7.21 29.32 -10.09
N ASN A 1088 7.28 30.64 -10.00
CA ASN A 1088 7.05 31.36 -8.74
C ASN A 1088 6.25 32.64 -8.98
N ILE A 1089 5.42 32.98 -8.00
CA ILE A 1089 4.78 34.29 -7.88
C ILE A 1089 4.85 34.78 -6.43
N TRP A 1090 5.16 36.06 -6.29
CA TRP A 1090 5.10 36.78 -5.03
C TRP A 1090 4.00 37.83 -5.13
N LEU A 1091 3.08 37.83 -4.18
CA LEU A 1091 1.94 38.74 -4.10
C LEU A 1091 2.07 39.60 -2.85
N ARG A 1092 1.71 40.88 -2.94
CA ARG A 1092 1.59 41.79 -1.81
C ARG A 1092 0.34 42.62 -1.89
N ARG A 1093 -0.28 42.86 -0.74
CA ARG A 1093 -1.44 43.73 -0.61
C ARG A 1093 -1.54 44.32 0.78
N GLU A 1094 -1.91 45.60 0.81
CA GLU A 1094 -2.30 46.28 2.04
C GLU A 1094 -3.80 46.12 2.29
N ILE A 1095 -4.16 45.85 3.56
CA ILE A 1095 -5.55 45.76 4.02
C ILE A 1095 -5.73 46.60 5.29
N THR A 1096 -6.95 47.08 5.50
CA THR A 1096 -7.35 47.78 6.72
C THR A 1096 -8.34 46.92 7.49
N LEU A 1097 -7.97 46.53 8.71
CA LEU A 1097 -8.80 45.74 9.61
C LEU A 1097 -9.64 46.65 10.53
N PRO A 1098 -10.84 46.22 10.95
CA PRO A 1098 -11.67 46.97 11.89
C PRO A 1098 -11.00 47.10 13.28
N GLU A 1099 -11.41 48.10 14.05
CA GLU A 1099 -10.99 48.29 15.46
C GLU A 1099 -11.45 47.15 16.38
N THR A 1100 -12.54 46.46 16.00
CA THR A 1100 -13.00 45.28 16.72
C THR A 1100 -12.11 44.07 16.38
N PRO A 1101 -11.53 43.38 17.38
CA PRO A 1101 -10.74 42.18 17.14
C PRO A 1101 -11.54 41.12 16.38
N LEU A 1102 -10.92 40.51 15.36
CA LEU A 1102 -11.49 39.36 14.67
C LEU A 1102 -11.58 38.18 15.65
N ARG A 1103 -12.69 37.43 15.62
CA ARG A 1103 -12.93 36.33 16.55
C ARG A 1103 -12.07 35.12 16.21
N SER A 1104 -12.14 34.68 14.96
CA SER A 1104 -11.40 33.52 14.47
C SER A 1104 -11.01 33.77 13.01
N PRO A 1105 -9.98 34.61 12.77
CA PRO A 1105 -9.51 34.88 11.42
C PRO A 1105 -8.93 33.61 10.78
N MET A 1106 -9.29 33.36 9.53
CA MET A 1106 -8.77 32.30 8.67
C MET A 1106 -8.52 32.84 7.26
N PHE A 1107 -7.50 32.33 6.58
CA PHE A 1107 -7.33 32.62 5.16
C PHE A 1107 -8.34 31.81 4.35
N ARG A 1108 -8.97 32.42 3.35
CA ARG A 1108 -9.76 31.70 2.35
C ARG A 1108 -8.87 31.55 1.11
N LEU A 1109 -8.39 30.35 0.86
CA LEU A 1109 -7.29 30.10 -0.07
C LEU A 1109 -7.67 29.04 -1.12
N HIS A 1110 -7.39 29.33 -2.38
CA HIS A 1110 -7.32 28.34 -3.45
C HIS A 1110 -5.92 28.43 -4.04
N HIS A 1111 -5.16 27.35 -3.93
CA HIS A 1111 -3.77 27.30 -4.39
C HIS A 1111 -3.49 26.00 -5.12
N ASP A 1112 -2.62 26.07 -6.10
CA ASP A 1112 -2.06 24.92 -6.80
C ASP A 1112 -0.56 24.90 -6.50
N GLU A 1113 -0.14 23.91 -5.70
CA GLU A 1113 1.20 23.71 -5.12
C GLU A 1113 1.55 24.57 -3.89
N ASP A 1114 2.82 24.51 -3.45
CA ASP A 1114 3.28 25.07 -2.18
C ASP A 1114 3.02 26.58 -2.05
N VAL A 1115 2.46 27.00 -0.92
CA VAL A 1115 2.11 28.39 -0.62
C VAL A 1115 2.51 28.77 0.79
N GLU A 1116 3.11 29.96 0.93
CA GLU A 1116 3.44 30.60 2.19
C GLU A 1116 2.73 31.96 2.27
N VAL A 1117 2.04 32.22 3.38
CA VAL A 1117 1.30 33.45 3.63
C VAL A 1117 1.86 34.15 4.84
N TYR A 1118 2.19 35.43 4.69
CA TYR A 1118 2.76 36.28 5.72
C TYR A 1118 1.83 37.43 6.08
N VAL A 1119 1.76 37.75 7.37
CA VAL A 1119 1.09 38.96 7.89
C VAL A 1119 2.14 39.82 8.56
N ASN A 1120 2.32 41.04 8.07
CA ASN A 1120 3.29 42.01 8.61
C ASN A 1120 4.70 41.41 8.80
N GLY A 1121 5.13 40.54 7.88
CA GLY A 1121 6.44 39.86 7.91
C GLY A 1121 6.51 38.58 8.75
N VAL A 1122 5.42 38.17 9.42
CA VAL A 1122 5.34 36.92 10.19
C VAL A 1122 4.66 35.84 9.36
N LEU A 1123 5.25 34.64 9.29
CA LEU A 1123 4.65 33.49 8.61
C LEU A 1123 3.33 33.10 9.31
N ALA A 1124 2.23 33.41 8.66
CA ALA A 1124 0.89 33.32 9.20
C ALA A 1124 0.16 32.05 8.78
N ALA A 1125 0.46 31.48 7.62
CA ALA A 1125 0.01 30.16 7.20
C ALA A 1125 0.96 29.59 6.13
N ALA A 1126 0.97 28.27 5.99
CA ALA A 1126 1.59 27.59 4.86
C ALA A 1126 0.77 26.36 4.51
N ALA A 1127 0.72 26.03 3.22
CA ALA A 1127 0.11 24.81 2.71
C ALA A 1127 0.96 24.24 1.58
N SER A 1128 0.89 22.92 1.40
CA SER A 1128 1.62 22.19 0.37
C SER A 1128 0.66 21.36 -0.46
N GLY A 1129 1.05 21.07 -1.71
CA GLY A 1129 0.15 20.46 -2.69
C GLY A 1129 -0.91 21.45 -3.17
N TYR A 1130 -2.03 20.96 -3.69
CA TYR A 1130 -3.06 21.80 -4.32
C TYR A 1130 -4.44 21.60 -3.72
N THR A 1131 -5.29 22.61 -3.86
CA THR A 1131 -6.74 22.53 -3.68
C THR A 1131 -7.41 22.68 -5.04
N THR A 1132 -8.62 22.13 -5.19
CA THR A 1132 -9.46 22.31 -6.40
C THR A 1132 -10.65 23.25 -6.15
N ASP A 1133 -10.71 23.79 -4.94
CA ASP A 1133 -11.71 24.74 -4.47
C ASP A 1133 -11.09 25.62 -3.35
N TYR A 1134 -11.84 26.61 -2.90
CA TYR A 1134 -11.43 27.48 -1.81
C TYR A 1134 -11.62 26.81 -0.45
N GLU A 1135 -10.57 26.80 0.34
CA GLU A 1135 -10.56 26.24 1.69
C GLU A 1135 -10.24 27.31 2.74
N GLU A 1136 -10.81 27.15 3.95
CA GLU A 1136 -10.44 27.98 5.09
C GLU A 1136 -9.19 27.41 5.77
N ILE A 1137 -8.08 28.14 5.73
CA ILE A 1137 -6.81 27.77 6.37
C ILE A 1137 -6.61 28.58 7.65
N PRO A 1138 -6.45 27.92 8.81
CA PRO A 1138 -6.25 28.63 10.07
C PRO A 1138 -4.90 29.35 10.09
N LEU A 1139 -4.88 30.56 10.67
CA LEU A 1139 -3.64 31.27 10.95
C LEU A 1139 -2.86 30.60 12.09
N THR A 1140 -1.53 30.57 12.00
CA THR A 1140 -0.64 30.21 13.10
C THR A 1140 -0.87 31.15 14.29
N PRO A 1141 -0.57 30.73 15.54
CA PRO A 1141 -0.67 31.63 16.70
C PRO A 1141 0.11 32.94 16.52
N ALA A 1142 1.31 32.85 15.92
CA ALA A 1142 2.14 34.01 15.58
C ALA A 1142 1.48 34.89 14.50
N GLY A 1143 0.90 34.29 13.45
CA GLY A 1143 0.16 35.01 12.41
C GLY A 1143 -1.06 35.74 12.95
N LYS A 1144 -1.83 35.11 13.86
CA LYS A 1144 -2.96 35.76 14.54
C LYS A 1144 -2.52 36.95 15.38
N ALA A 1145 -1.42 36.81 16.12
CA ALA A 1145 -0.85 37.90 16.93
C ALA A 1145 -0.25 39.03 16.07
N ALA A 1146 0.14 38.74 14.83
CA ALA A 1146 0.67 39.74 13.90
C ALA A 1146 -0.42 40.64 13.28
N LEU A 1147 -1.69 40.22 13.28
CA LEU A 1147 -2.81 41.06 12.85
C LEU A 1147 -3.06 42.17 13.88
N ARG A 1148 -3.15 43.41 13.40
CA ARG A 1148 -3.41 44.61 14.23
C ARG A 1148 -4.60 45.41 13.71
N PRO A 1149 -5.35 46.14 14.55
CA PRO A 1149 -6.32 47.11 14.08
C PRO A 1149 -5.72 48.10 13.06
N GLY A 1150 -6.50 48.50 12.06
CA GLY A 1150 -6.02 49.38 10.99
C GLY A 1150 -5.11 48.68 9.97
N ARG A 1151 -3.98 49.31 9.63
CA ARG A 1151 -3.13 48.94 8.49
C ARG A 1151 -2.34 47.64 8.70
N ASN A 1152 -2.49 46.70 7.77
CA ASN A 1152 -1.74 45.45 7.70
C ASN A 1152 -1.25 45.17 6.27
N VAL A 1153 -0.14 44.46 6.15
CA VAL A 1153 0.35 43.95 4.87
C VAL A 1153 0.22 42.43 4.86
N ILE A 1154 -0.41 41.90 3.82
CA ILE A 1154 -0.42 40.47 3.49
C ILE A 1154 0.53 40.24 2.33
N ALA A 1155 1.41 39.25 2.49
CA ALA A 1155 2.39 38.81 1.51
C ALA A 1155 2.19 37.32 1.23
N VAL A 1156 2.25 36.90 -0.02
CA VAL A 1156 2.07 35.49 -0.42
C VAL A 1156 3.19 35.08 -1.36
N HIS A 1157 3.79 33.92 -1.12
CA HIS A 1157 4.66 33.25 -2.10
C HIS A 1157 4.00 31.93 -2.48
N CYS A 1158 3.81 31.70 -3.77
CA CYS A 1158 3.36 30.41 -4.29
C CYS A 1158 4.41 29.87 -5.26
N ARG A 1159 4.75 28.59 -5.10
CA ARG A 1159 5.77 27.87 -5.87
C ARG A 1159 5.13 26.70 -6.60
N GLN A 1160 5.10 26.82 -7.93
CA GLN A 1160 4.68 25.78 -8.84
C GLN A 1160 5.70 24.63 -8.87
N THR A 1161 5.24 23.39 -8.65
CA THR A 1161 6.05 22.16 -8.72
C THR A 1161 5.57 21.16 -9.80
N GLY A 1162 4.33 21.27 -10.30
CA GLY A 1162 3.76 20.51 -11.41
C GLY A 1162 2.24 20.70 -11.53
N GLY A 1163 1.61 20.25 -12.63
CA GLY A 1163 0.13 20.22 -12.74
C GLY A 1163 -0.54 21.49 -13.26
N GLY A 1164 -1.70 21.83 -12.71
CA GLY A 1164 -2.43 23.09 -13.00
C GLY A 1164 -1.65 24.29 -12.44
N GLN A 1165 -2.23 25.50 -12.43
CA GLN A 1165 -1.55 26.65 -11.82
C GLN A 1165 -2.54 27.69 -11.34
N TYR A 1166 -2.65 27.89 -10.03
CA TYR A 1166 -3.55 28.89 -9.47
C TYR A 1166 -3.12 29.38 -8.07
N ILE A 1167 -3.35 30.66 -7.78
CA ILE A 1167 -3.30 31.20 -6.43
C ILE A 1167 -4.31 32.35 -6.29
N ASP A 1168 -5.13 32.25 -5.26
CA ASP A 1168 -6.02 33.31 -4.83
C ASP A 1168 -6.23 33.25 -3.31
N LEU A 1169 -6.19 34.42 -2.67
CA LEU A 1169 -6.21 34.54 -1.22
C LEU A 1169 -7.15 35.65 -0.76
N GLY A 1170 -8.02 35.28 0.17
CA GLY A 1170 -8.85 36.16 0.98
C GLY A 1170 -8.62 35.92 2.48
N LEU A 1171 -9.34 36.68 3.29
CA LEU A 1171 -9.32 36.63 4.75
C LEU A 1171 -10.77 36.67 5.22
N VAL A 1172 -11.13 35.74 6.06
CA VAL A 1172 -12.47 35.64 6.64
C VAL A 1172 -12.38 35.60 8.16
N ASP A 1173 -13.44 36.04 8.82
CA ASP A 1173 -13.63 35.89 10.26
C ASP A 1173 -14.75 34.87 10.50
N VAL A 1174 -14.39 33.72 11.07
CA VAL A 1174 -15.31 32.63 11.38
C VAL A 1174 -15.94 32.92 12.76
N GLN A 1175 -17.26 33.06 12.80
CA GLN A 1175 -18.02 33.63 13.93
C GLN A 1175 -18.68 32.63 14.86
#